data_AF-A0A7W6SQ82-F1
#
_entry.id   AF-A0A7W6SQ82-F1
#
_cell.length_a   1.000
_cell.length_b   1.000
_cell.length_c   1.000
_cell.angle_alpha   90.00
_cell.angle_beta   90.00
_cell.angle_gamma   90.00
#
_symmetry.space_group_name_H-M   'P 1'
#
loop_
_entity.id
_entity.type
_entity.pdbx_description
1 polymer ?
#
loop_
_entity_poly.entity_id
_entity_poly.type
_entity_poly.pdbx_seq_one_letter_code
_entity_poly.pdbx_strand_id
1 'polypeptide(L)'
;MSARAQLSKSLARDGGLPKPRESLTISVLGGLSVAFAGREIRVKSRKSRAVLGYLALTDRHQETRERLVGLLWSESDEYKARASLRQVLHELRETFLNAGYDGLQIEKMLVELEREGLRVDLLDALREAESQHAHPLLMTAPGLMETLLAGLDDIDPSFRVWLLAKRQTFHDRILRALEAGLRNAELPVANRRALAEAILSLDPTHEEACRYAMQTRAEEGDMSGALRVYKTLWNILDEEYGMEPSAKTQQLIAEIKNGQFESEAPSIASDPVLRDGVQAAAHEAPPSSAQSRTAAKIAILVDPFSMNGVSADRVHLVTGFRHHFIACLTKFREWYVGDGTAQQPLASGERAAASRYSIAATAYQAGDTISMVLTLRETNTGVYIWSDTFELNLENWFLAQQRIVQRTALSVNVYLSTERLTRVAAAPDVSLDIYDRWLRAQAIIGSFSAEHWRNSIAVLTEAINVAPSFSPCYSALVQLNNTEHLVFPGLFRDLKKARSTLELARRAVQLDPVDSRAQLCLGWSQAMLMQYSEASAHIDLACELNGNDPWTLLSAASCQGFCGNFERGSELVAEALKVSWTPPPLHWPYRAVLQFMRGNYLDAIEGIDRAQNVAKTLPGWKAAALFHLGRKDEARLEASKFLDGLRAIWFGKEPTDREIALWFLHAHPIARSEDWERLRDGIGGAGVPVDDLRHHAW
;
A
#
# COMPACT_ATOMS: atom_id res chain seq x y z
N MET A 1 48.24 4.01 -52.42
CA MET A 1 48.99 4.76 -51.38
C MET A 1 48.26 6.06 -51.00
N SER A 2 46.98 5.99 -50.62
CA SER A 2 46.17 7.18 -50.28
C SER A 2 45.02 6.81 -49.33
N ALA A 3 45.37 6.26 -48.16
CA ALA A 3 44.39 6.00 -47.10
C ALA A 3 45.00 6.04 -45.67
N ARG A 4 46.32 6.12 -45.53
CA ARG A 4 47.01 6.05 -44.24
C ARG A 4 47.48 7.41 -43.68
N ALA A 5 47.34 8.49 -44.44
CA ALA A 5 47.79 9.84 -44.07
C ALA A 5 46.64 10.80 -43.65
N GLN A 6 45.38 10.41 -43.81
CA GLN A 6 44.22 11.20 -43.34
C GLN A 6 43.70 10.77 -41.95
N LEU A 7 44.05 9.58 -41.48
CA LEU A 7 43.64 9.06 -40.15
C LEU A 7 44.55 9.52 -38.99
N SER A 8 45.69 10.15 -39.27
CA SER A 8 46.63 10.60 -38.21
C SER A 8 46.50 12.09 -37.84
N LYS A 9 45.50 12.81 -38.38
CA LYS A 9 45.26 14.24 -38.10
C LYS A 9 43.94 14.56 -37.38
N SER A 10 43.09 13.57 -37.07
CA SER A 10 41.86 13.78 -36.28
C SER A 10 41.93 13.23 -34.84
N LEU A 11 43.10 12.78 -34.38
CA LEU A 11 43.30 12.17 -33.05
C LEU A 11 44.16 13.02 -32.10
N ALA A 12 44.29 14.33 -32.37
CA ALA A 12 45.13 15.23 -31.55
C ALA A 12 44.46 16.57 -31.17
N ARG A 13 43.13 16.58 -31.01
CA ARG A 13 42.39 17.70 -30.39
C ARG A 13 41.15 17.18 -29.65
N ASP A 14 41.38 16.58 -28.50
CA ASP A 14 40.57 16.74 -27.27
C ASP A 14 41.13 15.78 -26.22
N GLY A 15 42.33 16.12 -25.73
CA GLY A 15 42.90 15.58 -24.50
C GLY A 15 42.44 16.38 -23.28
N GLY A 16 41.18 16.81 -23.26
CA GLY A 16 40.55 17.33 -22.05
C GLY A 16 40.00 16.14 -21.28
N LEU A 17 40.40 15.98 -20.02
CA LEU A 17 39.60 15.24 -19.03
C LEU A 17 38.12 15.58 -19.25
N PRO A 18 37.18 14.62 -19.23
CA PRO A 18 35.77 14.94 -19.36
C PRO A 18 35.44 16.01 -18.34
N LYS A 19 35.01 17.19 -18.80
CA LYS A 19 34.48 18.21 -17.90
C LYS A 19 33.41 17.53 -17.04
N PRO A 20 33.42 17.66 -15.71
CA PRO A 20 32.35 17.11 -14.90
C PRO A 20 31.03 17.61 -15.48
N ARG A 21 30.16 16.69 -15.93
CA ARG A 21 28.82 17.05 -16.42
C ARG A 21 28.15 17.81 -15.28
N GLU A 22 27.71 19.03 -15.56
CA GLU A 22 27.02 19.86 -14.58
C GLU A 22 25.77 19.11 -14.09
N SER A 23 25.72 18.78 -12.80
CA SER A 23 24.63 18.00 -12.20
C SER A 23 23.64 18.91 -11.48
N LEU A 24 22.35 18.61 -11.61
CA LEU A 24 21.30 19.17 -10.76
C LEU A 24 21.19 18.30 -9.50
N THR A 25 21.44 18.89 -8.34
CA THR A 25 21.26 18.23 -7.05
C THR A 25 20.01 18.77 -6.37
N ILE A 26 19.12 17.87 -5.96
CA ILE A 26 17.95 18.18 -5.15
C ILE A 26 18.10 17.46 -3.81
N SER A 27 18.16 18.22 -2.72
CA SER A 27 18.03 17.63 -1.39
C SER A 27 16.59 17.70 -0.94
N VAL A 28 16.03 16.55 -0.57
CA VAL A 28 14.67 16.43 -0.05
C VAL A 28 14.64 16.16 1.45
N LEU A 29 15.77 15.76 2.06
CA LEU A 29 15.89 15.52 3.49
C LEU A 29 16.28 16.81 4.22
N GLY A 30 15.60 17.14 5.32
CA GLY A 30 15.77 18.43 6.01
C GLY A 30 15.06 19.62 5.33
N GLY A 31 14.16 19.34 4.38
CA GLY A 31 13.48 20.34 3.55
C GLY A 31 14.11 20.48 2.15
N LEU A 32 13.33 21.02 1.20
CA LEU A 32 13.78 21.07 -0.20
C LEU A 32 14.88 22.12 -0.41
N SER A 33 16.06 21.72 -0.89
CA SER A 33 17.06 22.61 -1.47
C SER A 33 17.48 22.12 -2.86
N VAL A 34 17.90 23.04 -3.73
CA VAL A 34 18.22 22.76 -5.13
C VAL A 34 19.53 23.45 -5.47
N ALA A 35 20.43 22.76 -6.15
CA ALA A 35 21.68 23.33 -6.63
C ALA A 35 22.00 22.80 -8.04
N PHE A 36 22.56 23.64 -8.90
CA PHE A 36 23.05 23.24 -10.22
C PHE A 36 24.51 23.62 -10.37
N ALA A 37 25.35 22.67 -10.81
CA ALA A 37 26.80 22.84 -10.88
C ALA A 37 27.41 23.37 -9.55
N GLY A 38 26.86 22.93 -8.41
CA GLY A 38 27.27 23.35 -7.07
C GLY A 38 26.78 24.75 -6.63
N ARG A 39 25.99 25.46 -7.44
CA ARG A 39 25.40 26.76 -7.10
C ARG A 39 23.96 26.59 -6.66
N GLU A 40 23.61 27.15 -5.50
CA GLU A 40 22.25 27.09 -4.97
C GLU A 40 21.25 27.84 -5.87
N ILE A 41 20.13 27.18 -6.16
CA ILE A 41 18.99 27.73 -6.88
C ILE A 41 17.90 28.05 -5.86
N ARG A 42 17.65 29.34 -5.64
CA ARG A 42 16.65 29.78 -4.66
C ARG A 42 15.23 29.70 -5.23
N VAL A 43 14.51 28.65 -4.89
CA VAL A 43 13.07 28.50 -5.20
C VAL A 43 12.23 29.09 -4.07
N LYS A 44 11.58 30.23 -4.33
CA LYS A 44 10.88 31.01 -3.27
C LYS A 44 9.53 30.42 -2.88
N SER A 45 8.71 30.05 -3.86
CA SER A 45 7.35 29.57 -3.61
C SER A 45 7.32 28.17 -2.99
N ARG A 46 6.54 27.99 -1.91
CA ARG A 46 6.32 26.68 -1.27
C ARG A 46 5.69 25.67 -2.24
N LYS A 47 4.76 26.12 -3.09
CA LYS A 47 4.14 25.26 -4.13
C LYS A 47 5.15 24.87 -5.21
N SER A 48 6.02 25.79 -5.61
CA SER A 48 7.11 25.50 -6.56
C SER A 48 8.09 24.47 -5.98
N ARG A 49 8.43 24.59 -4.69
CA ARG A 49 9.23 23.60 -3.97
C ARG A 49 8.53 22.23 -3.91
N ALA A 50 7.23 22.21 -3.67
CA ALA A 50 6.45 20.97 -3.61
C ALA A 50 6.34 20.26 -4.98
N VAL A 51 6.14 21.01 -6.07
CA VAL A 51 6.19 20.43 -7.44
C VAL A 51 7.55 19.78 -7.70
N LEU A 52 8.64 20.46 -7.38
CA LEU A 52 9.99 19.91 -7.57
C LEU A 52 10.25 18.67 -6.70
N GLY A 53 9.89 18.73 -5.41
CA GLY A 53 10.03 17.59 -4.50
C GLY A 53 9.20 16.39 -4.93
N TYR A 54 8.00 16.63 -5.45
CA TYR A 54 7.15 15.58 -6.01
C TYR A 54 7.78 14.95 -7.26
N LEU A 55 8.17 15.75 -8.24
CA LEU A 55 8.81 15.26 -9.47
C LEU A 55 10.13 14.51 -9.17
N ALA A 56 10.93 15.00 -8.21
CA ALA A 56 12.17 14.34 -7.81
C ALA A 56 11.94 12.93 -7.21
N LEU A 57 10.78 12.68 -6.59
CA LEU A 57 10.47 11.44 -5.86
C LEU A 57 9.52 10.48 -6.60
N THR A 58 9.06 10.87 -7.80
CA THR A 58 8.32 9.97 -8.70
C THR A 58 9.28 9.17 -9.55
N ASP A 59 8.96 7.89 -9.80
CA ASP A 59 9.88 6.95 -10.47
C ASP A 59 10.29 7.40 -11.87
N ARG A 60 9.39 8.11 -12.57
CA ARG A 60 9.61 8.61 -13.92
C ARG A 60 10.18 10.02 -14.00
N HIS A 61 10.25 10.75 -12.87
CA HIS A 61 10.60 12.17 -12.83
C HIS A 61 9.73 13.07 -13.74
N GLN A 62 8.51 12.61 -14.04
CA GLN A 62 7.56 13.31 -14.87
C GLN A 62 6.15 13.12 -14.31
N GLU A 63 5.28 14.10 -14.53
CA GLU A 63 3.89 14.01 -14.12
C GLU A 63 2.96 14.82 -15.04
N THR A 64 1.69 14.44 -15.09
CA THR A 64 0.69 15.24 -15.80
C THR A 64 0.36 16.52 -15.05
N ARG A 65 0.01 17.57 -15.79
CA ARG A 65 -0.43 18.86 -15.21
C ARG A 65 -1.71 18.69 -14.39
N GLU A 66 -2.57 17.78 -14.81
CA GLU A 66 -3.83 17.44 -14.14
C GLU A 66 -3.57 16.81 -12.78
N ARG A 67 -2.65 15.84 -12.70
CA ARG A 67 -2.24 15.22 -11.44
C ARG A 67 -1.57 16.21 -10.50
N LEU A 68 -0.69 17.07 -11.01
CA LEU A 68 -0.08 18.13 -10.20
C LEU A 68 -1.13 19.09 -9.63
N VAL A 69 -2.17 19.40 -10.40
CA VAL A 69 -3.33 20.19 -9.92
C VAL A 69 -4.04 19.47 -8.78
N GLY A 70 -4.48 18.22 -8.99
CA GLY A 70 -5.24 17.48 -7.99
C GLY A 70 -4.47 17.20 -6.70
N LEU A 71 -3.14 17.10 -6.78
CA LEU A 71 -2.29 16.86 -5.62
C LEU A 71 -2.02 18.12 -4.79
N LEU A 72 -1.78 19.25 -5.46
CA LEU A 72 -1.27 20.48 -4.82
C LEU A 72 -2.33 21.58 -4.73
N TRP A 73 -3.52 21.40 -5.26
CA TRP A 73 -4.61 22.37 -5.18
C TRP A 73 -5.96 21.66 -5.02
N SER A 74 -6.02 20.60 -4.21
CA SER A 74 -7.18 19.70 -4.07
C SER A 74 -8.44 20.40 -3.56
N GLU A 75 -8.28 21.51 -2.83
CA GLU A 75 -9.37 22.33 -2.30
C GLU A 75 -9.72 23.54 -3.18
N SER A 76 -8.98 23.75 -4.27
CA SER A 76 -9.19 24.90 -5.17
C SER A 76 -10.15 24.55 -6.31
N ASP A 77 -10.87 25.56 -6.78
CA ASP A 77 -11.59 25.48 -8.04
C ASP A 77 -10.64 25.16 -9.21
N GLU A 78 -11.07 24.28 -10.11
CA GLU A 78 -10.25 23.69 -11.17
C GLU A 78 -9.60 24.75 -12.10
N TYR A 79 -10.33 25.83 -12.41
CA TYR A 79 -9.81 26.92 -13.24
C TYR A 79 -8.71 27.70 -12.51
N LYS A 80 -8.94 28.02 -11.23
CA LYS A 80 -7.96 28.70 -10.37
C LYS A 80 -6.74 27.83 -10.10
N ALA A 81 -6.93 26.53 -9.91
CA ALA A 81 -5.87 25.56 -9.69
C ALA A 81 -4.96 25.45 -10.91
N ARG A 82 -5.53 25.29 -12.12
CA ARG A 82 -4.75 25.29 -13.37
C ARG A 82 -4.01 26.61 -13.62
N ALA A 83 -4.63 27.75 -13.31
CA ALA A 83 -3.97 29.06 -13.40
C ALA A 83 -2.77 29.16 -12.45
N SER A 84 -2.94 28.68 -11.22
CA SER A 84 -1.87 28.65 -10.20
C SER A 84 -0.72 27.73 -10.61
N LEU A 85 -1.02 26.53 -11.15
CA LEU A 85 0.01 25.64 -11.68
C LEU A 85 0.78 26.29 -12.83
N ARG A 86 0.09 26.97 -13.78
CA ARG A 86 0.77 27.69 -14.87
C ARG A 86 1.77 28.71 -14.34
N GLN A 87 1.39 29.47 -13.32
CA GLN A 87 2.26 30.48 -12.70
C GLN A 87 3.45 29.82 -12.00
N VAL A 88 3.23 28.74 -11.23
CA VAL A 88 4.29 27.98 -10.56
C VAL A 88 5.31 27.42 -11.56
N LEU A 89 4.82 26.81 -12.64
CA LEU A 89 5.69 26.23 -13.68
C LEU A 89 6.47 27.31 -14.45
N HIS A 90 5.86 28.47 -14.68
CA HIS A 90 6.55 29.61 -15.30
C HIS A 90 7.67 30.14 -14.39
N GLU A 91 7.39 30.37 -13.10
CA GLU A 91 8.38 30.80 -12.11
C GLU A 91 9.54 29.81 -11.99
N LEU A 92 9.24 28.51 -11.94
CA LEU A 92 10.25 27.45 -11.89
C LEU A 92 11.15 27.46 -13.12
N ARG A 93 10.56 27.53 -14.32
CA ARG A 93 11.31 27.56 -15.57
C ARG A 93 12.25 28.77 -15.65
N GLU A 94 11.75 29.95 -15.31
CA GLU A 94 12.57 31.17 -15.30
C GLU A 94 13.72 31.05 -14.29
N THR A 95 13.43 30.55 -13.09
CA THR A 95 14.43 30.34 -12.03
C THR A 95 15.54 29.38 -12.46
N PHE A 96 15.18 28.29 -13.13
CA PHE A 96 16.13 27.27 -13.59
C PHE A 96 16.97 27.75 -14.78
N LEU A 97 16.34 28.40 -15.77
CA LEU A 97 17.04 28.99 -16.92
C LEU A 97 18.03 30.07 -16.47
N ASN A 98 17.66 30.92 -15.51
CA ASN A 98 18.57 31.92 -14.93
C ASN A 98 19.77 31.30 -14.20
N ALA A 99 19.63 30.07 -13.69
CA ALA A 99 20.73 29.31 -13.10
C ALA A 99 21.55 28.51 -14.13
N GLY A 100 21.16 28.51 -15.41
CA GLY A 100 21.82 27.79 -16.49
C GLY A 100 21.34 26.34 -16.68
N TYR A 101 20.24 25.94 -16.04
CA TYR A 101 19.65 24.60 -16.18
C TYR A 101 18.40 24.62 -17.06
N ASP A 102 18.39 23.82 -18.13
CA ASP A 102 17.26 23.69 -19.08
C ASP A 102 16.58 22.31 -19.00
N GLY A 103 16.90 21.49 -18.01
CA GLY A 103 16.33 20.15 -17.84
C GLY A 103 14.94 20.13 -17.18
N LEU A 104 14.18 21.23 -17.19
CA LEU A 104 12.77 21.24 -16.77
C LEU A 104 11.90 21.43 -18.01
N GLN A 105 11.42 20.31 -18.54
CA GLN A 105 10.60 20.28 -19.75
C GLN A 105 9.12 20.47 -19.37
N ILE A 106 8.49 21.48 -19.98
CA ILE A 106 7.09 21.83 -19.71
C ILE A 106 6.33 21.76 -21.02
N GLU A 107 5.57 20.68 -21.18
CA GLU A 107 4.72 20.46 -22.34
C GLU A 107 3.27 20.84 -22.05
N LYS A 108 2.40 20.64 -23.06
CA LYS A 108 0.97 20.91 -22.95
C LYS A 108 0.30 20.07 -21.86
N MET A 109 0.68 18.79 -21.74
CA MET A 109 0.06 17.84 -20.78
C MET A 109 1.02 17.35 -19.69
N LEU A 110 2.33 17.36 -19.95
CA LEU A 110 3.34 16.78 -19.07
C LEU A 110 4.29 17.85 -18.53
N VAL A 111 4.82 17.61 -17.32
CA VAL A 111 5.96 18.31 -16.75
C VAL A 111 7.01 17.26 -16.40
N GLU A 112 8.23 17.43 -16.89
CA GLU A 112 9.31 16.47 -16.72
C GLU A 112 10.58 17.15 -16.22
N LEU A 113 11.25 16.48 -15.29
CA LEU A 113 12.58 16.81 -14.81
C LEU A 113 13.58 15.82 -15.43
N GLU A 114 14.54 16.34 -16.18
CA GLU A 114 15.54 15.56 -16.90
C GLU A 114 16.29 14.62 -15.94
N ARG A 115 16.32 13.33 -16.28
CA ARG A 115 16.94 12.29 -15.45
C ARG A 115 18.46 12.32 -15.55
N GLU A 116 19.01 12.66 -16.72
CA GLU A 116 20.46 12.71 -16.91
C GLU A 116 21.06 13.84 -16.07
N GLY A 117 21.97 13.50 -15.15
CA GLY A 117 22.62 14.49 -14.29
C GLY A 117 21.80 14.92 -13.06
N LEU A 118 20.61 14.36 -12.84
CA LEU A 118 19.83 14.55 -11.62
C LEU A 118 20.39 13.70 -10.47
N ARG A 119 20.64 14.34 -9.33
CA ARG A 119 21.02 13.71 -8.06
C ARG A 119 20.00 14.08 -7.00
N VAL A 120 19.43 13.08 -6.33
CA VAL A 120 18.49 13.29 -5.23
C VAL A 120 19.05 12.58 -4.00
N ASP A 121 19.29 13.33 -2.92
CA ASP A 121 19.94 12.82 -1.71
C ASP A 121 19.30 11.54 -1.15
N LEU A 122 17.97 11.46 -1.11
CA LEU A 122 17.23 10.28 -0.66
C LEU A 122 17.40 9.09 -1.62
N LEU A 123 17.42 9.34 -2.93
CA LEU A 123 17.62 8.27 -3.93
C LEU A 123 19.07 7.80 -3.95
N ASP A 124 20.03 8.67 -3.66
CA ASP A 124 21.44 8.33 -3.46
C ASP A 124 21.58 7.43 -2.22
N ALA A 125 20.98 7.83 -1.09
CA ALA A 125 20.99 7.04 0.14
C ALA A 125 20.35 5.65 -0.04
N LEU A 126 19.24 5.58 -0.77
CA LEU A 126 18.58 4.32 -1.10
C LEU A 126 19.45 3.43 -1.99
N ARG A 127 20.10 3.97 -3.03
CA ARG A 127 20.98 3.20 -3.91
C ARG A 127 22.20 2.64 -3.19
N GLU A 128 22.79 3.40 -2.27
CA GLU A 128 23.88 2.91 -1.43
C GLU A 128 23.41 1.80 -0.50
N ALA A 129 22.24 1.97 0.15
CA ALA A 129 21.65 0.93 1.00
C ALA A 129 21.37 -0.36 0.22
N GLU A 130 20.80 -0.26 -0.98
CA GLU A 130 20.57 -1.41 -1.89
C GLU A 130 21.88 -2.06 -2.34
N SER A 131 22.97 -1.30 -2.38
CA SER A 131 24.33 -1.77 -2.64
C SER A 131 25.08 -2.22 -1.38
N GLN A 132 24.37 -2.41 -0.26
CA GLN A 132 24.92 -2.83 1.05
C GLN A 132 25.93 -1.85 1.67
N HIS A 133 25.77 -0.55 1.42
CA HIS A 133 26.57 0.51 2.02
C HIS A 133 25.67 1.50 2.77
N ALA A 134 26.09 1.95 3.96
CA ALA A 134 25.36 2.95 4.72
C ALA A 134 25.72 4.35 4.23
N HIS A 135 24.76 5.05 3.63
CA HIS A 135 24.96 6.44 3.24
C HIS A 135 25.09 7.34 4.48
N PRO A 136 26.08 8.25 4.57
CA PRO A 136 26.31 9.08 5.75
C PRO A 136 25.10 9.88 6.25
N LEU A 137 24.26 10.35 5.33
CA LEU A 137 23.02 11.06 5.68
C LEU A 137 22.10 10.24 6.59
N LEU A 138 22.02 8.92 6.43
CA LEU A 138 21.15 8.06 7.24
C LEU A 138 21.56 8.02 8.72
N MET A 139 22.77 8.48 9.06
CA MET A 139 23.31 8.52 10.42
C MET A 139 23.35 9.95 10.99
N THR A 140 22.88 10.97 10.25
CA THR A 140 23.02 12.37 10.68
C THR A 140 22.06 12.78 11.80
N ALA A 141 20.85 12.23 11.82
CA ALA A 141 19.87 12.52 12.87
C ALA A 141 18.82 11.41 13.00
N PRO A 142 18.33 11.14 14.23
CA PRO A 142 17.15 10.30 14.44
C PRO A 142 15.93 10.84 13.70
N GLY A 143 15.11 9.96 13.13
CA GLY A 143 13.86 10.35 12.48
C GLY A 143 14.06 11.15 11.18
N LEU A 144 15.18 10.95 10.48
CA LEU A 144 15.49 11.65 9.23
C LEU A 144 14.34 11.59 8.20
N MET A 145 13.61 10.49 8.11
CA MET A 145 12.47 10.35 7.20
C MET A 145 11.34 11.34 7.52
N GLU A 146 11.14 11.73 8.79
CA GLU A 146 10.16 12.76 9.16
C GLU A 146 10.56 14.15 8.65
N THR A 147 11.83 14.35 8.30
CA THR A 147 12.32 15.60 7.71
C THR A 147 12.16 15.64 6.19
N LEU A 148 11.66 14.58 5.56
CA LEU A 148 11.42 14.53 4.13
C LEU A 148 10.45 15.66 3.73
N LEU A 149 10.93 16.55 2.87
CA LEU A 149 10.24 17.76 2.42
C LEU A 149 9.71 18.61 3.59
N ALA A 150 10.45 18.66 4.72
CA ALA A 150 10.07 19.40 5.91
C ALA A 150 9.60 20.83 5.59
N GLY A 151 8.48 21.22 6.21
CA GLY A 151 7.87 22.54 6.02
C GLY A 151 6.99 22.65 4.78
N LEU A 152 6.63 21.51 4.15
CA LEU A 152 5.65 21.43 3.06
C LEU A 152 4.41 20.61 3.45
N ASP A 153 4.30 20.16 4.70
CA ASP A 153 3.24 19.29 5.22
C ASP A 153 1.83 19.92 5.21
N ASP A 154 1.76 21.25 5.31
CA ASP A 154 0.53 22.05 5.40
C ASP A 154 0.13 22.73 4.09
N ILE A 155 0.81 22.44 2.97
CA ILE A 155 0.51 23.15 1.71
C ILE A 155 -0.85 22.75 1.11
N ASP A 156 -1.23 21.48 1.24
CA ASP A 156 -2.45 20.92 0.67
C ASP A 156 -2.75 19.56 1.36
N PRO A 157 -4.01 19.25 1.68
CA PRO A 157 -4.37 17.95 2.28
C PRO A 157 -3.96 16.74 1.44
N SER A 158 -4.16 16.78 0.11
CA SER A 158 -3.80 15.66 -0.77
C SER A 158 -2.30 15.46 -0.85
N PHE A 159 -1.54 16.56 -0.91
CA PHE A 159 -0.07 16.50 -0.84
C PHE A 159 0.42 15.97 0.50
N ARG A 160 -0.21 16.36 1.62
CA ARG A 160 0.15 15.87 2.96
C ARG A 160 -0.01 14.36 3.05
N VAL A 161 -1.13 13.81 2.55
CA VAL A 161 -1.37 12.36 2.54
C VAL A 161 -0.32 11.65 1.69
N TRP A 162 -0.03 12.17 0.50
CA TRP A 162 1.04 11.64 -0.35
C TRP A 162 2.40 11.67 0.36
N LEU A 163 2.75 12.78 1.02
CA LEU A 163 4.03 12.94 1.70
C LEU A 163 4.21 11.94 2.85
N LEU A 164 3.18 11.79 3.70
CA LEU A 164 3.19 10.82 4.80
C LEU A 164 3.38 9.39 4.28
N ALA A 165 2.65 9.02 3.23
CA ALA A 165 2.81 7.71 2.60
C ALA A 165 4.20 7.53 1.97
N LYS A 166 4.75 8.59 1.36
CA LYS A 166 6.07 8.53 0.73
C LYS A 166 7.19 8.39 1.76
N ARG A 167 7.07 9.05 2.93
CA ARG A 167 7.94 8.87 4.10
C ARG A 167 7.98 7.41 4.53
N GLN A 168 6.82 6.80 4.76
CA GLN A 168 6.74 5.39 5.16
C GLN A 168 7.34 4.45 4.10
N THR A 169 7.01 4.69 2.82
CA THR A 169 7.49 3.84 1.72
C THR A 169 9.02 3.84 1.61
N PHE A 170 9.65 5.01 1.70
CA PHE A 170 11.11 5.11 1.68
C PHE A 170 11.75 4.59 2.96
N HIS A 171 11.15 4.88 4.12
CA HIS A 171 11.58 4.33 5.40
C HIS A 171 11.70 2.80 5.32
N ASP A 172 10.61 2.12 4.93
CA ASP A 172 10.58 0.65 4.87
C ASP A 172 11.54 0.09 3.82
N ARG A 173 11.69 0.76 2.67
CA ARG A 173 12.57 0.30 1.60
C ARG A 173 14.04 0.41 1.99
N ILE A 174 14.44 1.54 2.59
CA ILE A 174 15.80 1.75 3.08
C ILE A 174 16.08 0.79 4.23
N LEU A 175 15.19 0.69 5.21
CA LEU A 175 15.36 -0.21 6.36
C LEU A 175 15.58 -1.67 5.91
N ARG A 176 14.72 -2.18 5.00
CA ARG A 176 14.90 -3.52 4.42
C ARG A 176 16.24 -3.72 3.73
N ALA A 177 16.72 -2.73 2.97
CA ALA A 177 17.99 -2.81 2.27
C ALA A 177 19.18 -2.83 3.26
N LEU A 178 19.13 -1.99 4.29
CA LEU A 178 20.14 -1.96 5.35
C LEU A 178 20.16 -3.28 6.15
N GLU A 179 18.99 -3.82 6.50
CA GLU A 179 18.88 -5.12 7.18
C GLU A 179 19.52 -6.26 6.38
N ALA A 180 19.31 -6.28 5.06
CA ALA A 180 19.92 -7.27 4.18
C ALA A 180 21.45 -7.19 4.20
N GLY A 181 22.01 -5.97 4.23
CA GLY A 181 23.44 -5.77 4.40
C GLY A 181 23.95 -6.16 5.79
N LEU A 182 23.23 -5.80 6.86
CA LEU A 182 23.61 -6.15 8.24
C LEU A 182 23.72 -7.67 8.45
N ARG A 183 22.80 -8.43 7.85
CA ARG A 183 22.76 -9.89 7.88
C ARG A 183 23.81 -10.56 6.98
N ASN A 184 24.47 -9.81 6.10
CA ASN A 184 25.50 -10.35 5.23
C ASN A 184 26.84 -10.50 5.98
N ALA A 185 27.13 -11.70 6.48
CA ALA A 185 28.32 -11.99 7.26
C ALA A 185 29.65 -11.80 6.49
N GLU A 186 29.61 -11.77 5.15
CA GLU A 186 30.80 -11.57 4.30
C GLU A 186 31.25 -10.10 4.27
N LEU A 187 30.39 -9.16 4.67
CA LEU A 187 30.75 -7.75 4.70
C LEU A 187 31.73 -7.44 5.83
N PRO A 188 32.72 -6.55 5.59
CA PRO A 188 33.61 -6.07 6.63
C PRO A 188 32.84 -5.57 7.86
N VAL A 189 33.38 -5.81 9.06
CA VAL A 189 32.77 -5.37 10.33
C VAL A 189 32.48 -3.86 10.33
N ALA A 190 33.38 -3.06 9.76
CA ALA A 190 33.19 -1.62 9.62
C ALA A 190 31.94 -1.25 8.81
N ASN A 191 31.68 -1.96 7.70
CA ASN A 191 30.49 -1.73 6.86
C ASN A 191 29.23 -2.15 7.61
N ARG A 192 29.22 -3.33 8.24
CA ARG A 192 28.07 -3.80 9.03
C ARG A 192 27.77 -2.91 10.23
N ARG A 193 28.79 -2.33 10.86
CA ARG A 193 28.62 -1.33 11.92
C ARG A 193 27.93 -0.08 11.41
N ALA A 194 28.36 0.48 10.28
CA ALA A 194 27.73 1.64 9.69
C ALA A 194 26.26 1.35 9.29
N LEU A 195 25.96 0.14 8.81
CA LEU A 195 24.60 -0.30 8.52
C LEU A 195 23.75 -0.38 9.81
N ALA A 196 24.28 -0.96 10.88
CA ALA A 196 23.60 -1.02 12.18
C ALA A 196 23.32 0.38 12.75
N GLU A 197 24.28 1.31 12.64
CA GLU A 197 24.10 2.70 13.06
C GLU A 197 23.03 3.42 12.24
N ALA A 198 23.02 3.23 10.92
CA ALA A 198 21.97 3.78 10.05
C ALA A 198 20.59 3.21 10.39
N ILE A 199 20.49 1.90 10.67
CA ILE A 199 19.24 1.26 11.11
C ILE A 199 18.77 1.90 12.43
N LEU A 200 19.64 2.02 13.43
CA LEU A 200 19.27 2.58 14.74
C LEU A 200 18.90 4.07 14.68
N SER A 201 19.38 4.81 13.68
CA SER A 201 18.98 6.20 13.43
C SER A 201 17.60 6.30 12.78
N LEU A 202 17.19 5.29 11.98
CA LEU A 202 15.86 5.21 11.38
C LEU A 202 14.83 4.65 12.36
N ASP A 203 15.20 3.54 13.02
CA ASP A 203 14.39 2.81 13.98
C ASP A 203 15.24 2.44 15.22
N PRO A 204 15.18 3.27 16.28
CA PRO A 204 15.87 3.01 17.54
C PRO A 204 15.40 1.74 18.27
N THR A 205 14.23 1.20 17.91
CA THR A 205 13.65 -0.01 18.51
C THR A 205 14.09 -1.30 17.82
N HIS A 206 14.88 -1.20 16.75
CA HIS A 206 15.29 -2.34 15.94
C HIS A 206 16.26 -3.27 16.69
N GLU A 207 15.71 -4.26 17.38
CA GLU A 207 16.44 -5.11 18.33
C GLU A 207 17.65 -5.84 17.73
N GLU A 208 17.59 -6.29 16.47
CA GLU A 208 18.72 -6.97 15.82
C GLU A 208 19.93 -6.04 15.62
N ALA A 209 19.68 -4.78 15.27
CA ALA A 209 20.72 -3.78 15.13
C ALA A 209 21.28 -3.36 16.50
N CYS A 210 20.41 -3.27 17.52
CA CYS A 210 20.82 -3.09 18.91
C CYS A 210 21.75 -4.22 19.38
N ARG A 211 21.37 -5.50 19.14
CA ARG A 211 22.20 -6.65 19.49
C ARG A 211 23.55 -6.63 18.79
N TYR A 212 23.57 -6.34 17.49
CA TYR A 212 24.82 -6.21 16.74
C TYR A 212 25.72 -5.09 17.30
N ALA A 213 25.14 -3.92 17.58
CA ALA A 213 25.87 -2.79 18.17
C ALA A 213 26.40 -3.11 19.59
N MET A 214 25.63 -3.84 20.40
CA MET A 214 26.06 -4.30 21.72
C MET A 214 27.21 -5.30 21.65
N GLN A 215 27.11 -6.32 20.78
CA GLN A 215 28.15 -7.33 20.56
C GLN A 215 29.44 -6.68 20.09
N THR A 216 29.36 -5.86 19.04
CA THR A 216 30.53 -5.20 18.46
C THR A 216 31.25 -4.30 19.47
N ARG A 217 30.49 -3.56 20.30
CA ARG A 217 31.08 -2.73 21.37
C ARG A 217 31.71 -3.56 22.48
N ALA A 218 31.09 -4.67 22.85
CA ALA A 218 31.64 -5.56 23.88
C ALA A 218 32.93 -6.24 23.41
N GLU A 219 32.99 -6.68 22.14
CA GLU A 219 34.19 -7.23 21.49
C GLU A 219 35.35 -6.20 21.44
N GLU A 220 35.02 -4.92 21.29
CA GLU A 220 35.98 -3.80 21.35
C GLU A 220 36.36 -3.39 22.79
N GLY A 221 35.79 -4.02 23.81
CA GLY A 221 36.00 -3.69 25.22
C GLY A 221 35.18 -2.49 25.74
N ASP A 222 34.30 -1.90 24.91
CA ASP A 222 33.36 -0.84 25.31
C ASP A 222 32.07 -1.41 25.92
N MET A 223 32.23 -2.08 27.06
CA MET A 223 31.15 -2.60 27.89
C MET A 223 30.11 -1.52 28.25
N SER A 224 30.59 -0.31 28.54
CA SER A 224 29.75 0.83 28.92
C SER A 224 28.85 1.32 27.78
N GLY A 225 29.34 1.28 26.54
CA GLY A 225 28.58 1.57 25.34
C GLY A 225 27.53 0.51 25.05
N ALA A 226 27.86 -0.78 25.19
CA ALA A 226 26.90 -1.86 25.03
C ALA A 226 25.72 -1.73 26.02
N LEU A 227 26.01 -1.44 27.30
CA LEU A 227 24.97 -1.18 28.31
C LEU A 227 24.11 0.05 28.00
N ARG A 228 24.69 1.10 27.41
CA ARG A 228 23.92 2.29 26.99
C ARG A 228 22.97 1.97 25.85
N VAL A 229 23.40 1.22 24.83
CA VAL A 229 22.54 0.77 23.73
C VAL A 229 21.35 -0.02 24.27
N TYR A 230 21.59 -0.98 25.16
CA TYR A 230 20.52 -1.74 25.82
C TYR A 230 19.56 -0.84 26.60
N LYS A 231 20.09 0.08 27.41
CA LYS A 231 19.27 0.97 28.23
C LYS A 231 18.39 1.89 27.37
N THR A 232 18.93 2.42 26.27
CA THR A 232 18.16 3.23 25.33
C THR A 232 17.03 2.41 24.70
N LEU A 233 17.31 1.21 24.21
CA LEU A 233 16.29 0.30 23.68
C LEU A 233 15.21 -0.02 24.71
N TRP A 234 15.62 -0.38 25.94
CA TRP A 234 14.69 -0.68 27.03
C TRP A 234 13.78 0.51 27.33
N ASN A 235 14.35 1.70 27.52
CA ASN A 235 13.58 2.88 27.85
C ASN A 235 12.54 3.19 26.77
N ILE A 236 12.91 3.12 25.49
CA ILE A 236 11.97 3.39 24.39
C ILE A 236 10.86 2.33 24.34
N LEU A 237 11.21 1.04 24.46
CA LEU A 237 10.22 -0.03 24.44
C LEU A 237 9.24 0.03 25.62
N ASP A 238 9.74 0.37 26.81
CA ASP A 238 8.94 0.50 28.03
C ASP A 238 8.06 1.76 27.97
N GLU A 239 8.63 2.92 27.66
CA GLU A 239 7.93 4.22 27.66
C GLU A 239 6.92 4.35 26.52
N GLU A 240 7.25 3.90 25.29
CA GLU A 240 6.39 4.08 24.12
C GLU A 240 5.43 2.90 23.89
N TYR A 241 5.83 1.68 24.26
CA TYR A 241 5.08 0.47 23.92
C TYR A 241 4.67 -0.38 25.14
N GLY A 242 5.14 -0.07 26.35
CA GLY A 242 4.90 -0.91 27.53
C GLY A 242 5.47 -2.32 27.37
N MET A 243 6.57 -2.45 26.63
CA MET A 243 7.19 -3.71 26.25
C MET A 243 8.60 -3.82 26.82
N GLU A 244 9.01 -5.03 27.18
CA GLU A 244 10.41 -5.34 27.45
C GLU A 244 11.13 -5.81 26.17
N PRO A 245 12.45 -5.63 26.04
CA PRO A 245 13.23 -6.22 24.96
C PRO A 245 13.11 -7.75 24.93
N SER A 246 13.24 -8.35 23.74
CA SER A 246 13.12 -9.79 23.56
C SER A 246 14.12 -10.61 24.40
N ALA A 247 13.78 -11.88 24.66
CA ALA A 247 14.61 -12.80 25.43
C ALA A 247 16.05 -12.93 24.87
N LYS A 248 16.24 -12.85 23.55
CA LYS A 248 17.58 -12.88 22.92
C LYS A 248 18.40 -11.65 23.30
N THR A 249 17.78 -10.48 23.36
CA THR A 249 18.41 -9.22 23.72
C THR A 249 18.71 -9.17 25.22
N GLN A 250 17.80 -9.69 26.05
CA GLN A 250 18.01 -9.85 27.49
C GLN A 250 19.13 -10.85 27.82
N GLN A 251 19.18 -11.98 27.10
CA GLN A 251 20.24 -12.97 27.24
C GLN A 251 21.60 -12.37 26.87
N LEU A 252 21.68 -11.68 25.73
CA LEU A 252 22.92 -11.04 25.31
C LEU A 252 23.42 -10.03 26.34
N ILE A 253 22.56 -9.20 26.92
CA ILE A 253 23.02 -8.26 27.96
C ILE A 253 23.45 -8.97 29.25
N ALA A 254 22.88 -10.13 29.56
CA ALA A 254 23.32 -10.96 30.67
C ALA A 254 24.71 -11.56 30.39
N GLU A 255 24.95 -12.09 29.19
CA GLU A 255 26.26 -12.56 28.72
C GLU A 255 27.31 -11.44 28.77
N ILE A 256 26.93 -10.24 28.31
CA ILE A 256 27.74 -9.02 28.38
C ILE A 256 28.12 -8.69 29.82
N LYS A 257 27.14 -8.65 30.74
CA LYS A 257 27.36 -8.38 32.18
C LYS A 257 28.21 -9.43 32.88
N ASN A 258 28.10 -10.68 32.45
CA ASN A 258 28.82 -11.81 33.03
C ASN A 258 30.22 -12.01 32.42
N GLY A 259 30.62 -11.19 31.43
CA GLY A 259 31.93 -11.26 30.79
C GLY A 259 32.16 -12.53 29.98
N GLN A 260 31.10 -13.19 29.50
CA GLN A 260 31.17 -14.45 28.75
C GLN A 260 31.31 -14.22 27.24
N PHE A 261 32.32 -13.46 26.83
CA PHE A 261 32.68 -13.27 25.42
C PHE A 261 33.96 -14.01 25.08
N GLU A 262 34.00 -14.67 23.92
CA GLU A 262 35.20 -15.35 23.43
C GLU A 262 36.37 -14.35 23.26
N SER A 263 37.23 -14.28 24.27
CA SER A 263 38.62 -13.85 24.16
C SER A 263 39.44 -14.54 25.26
N GLU A 264 40.56 -15.16 24.87
CA GLU A 264 41.44 -16.00 25.69
C GLU A 264 42.03 -15.28 26.92
N ALA A 265 41.56 -15.69 28.12
CA ALA A 265 42.22 -15.78 29.45
C ALA A 265 42.80 -14.52 30.16
N PRO A 266 43.02 -14.55 31.51
CA PRO A 266 42.38 -15.32 32.58
C PRO A 266 41.80 -14.46 33.74
N SER A 267 40.85 -15.10 34.42
CA SER A 267 40.08 -14.72 35.61
C SER A 267 40.89 -14.34 36.87
N ILE A 268 40.36 -13.37 37.64
CA ILE A 268 40.45 -13.35 39.11
C ILE A 268 39.04 -13.08 39.69
N ALA A 269 38.63 -13.98 40.58
CA ALA A 269 37.36 -14.02 41.28
C ALA A 269 37.25 -13.01 42.44
N SER A 270 36.03 -12.58 42.76
CA SER A 270 35.56 -12.45 44.15
C SER A 270 34.03 -12.33 44.26
N ASP A 271 33.55 -12.96 45.32
CA ASP A 271 32.19 -13.34 45.77
C ASP A 271 31.13 -12.23 46.05
N PRO A 272 29.86 -12.62 46.30
CA PRO A 272 28.68 -11.76 46.29
C PRO A 272 28.32 -11.15 47.65
N VAL A 273 27.59 -10.03 47.64
CA VAL A 273 26.96 -9.46 48.82
C VAL A 273 25.47 -9.23 48.57
N LEU A 274 24.66 -9.98 49.32
CA LEU A 274 23.24 -9.78 49.60
C LEU A 274 22.98 -8.39 50.22
N ARG A 275 21.92 -7.70 49.78
CA ARG A 275 21.09 -6.84 50.65
C ARG A 275 19.63 -6.77 50.20
N ASP A 276 18.78 -6.78 51.22
CA ASP A 276 17.33 -6.94 51.25
C ASP A 276 16.49 -5.82 50.60
N GLY A 277 15.37 -6.25 50.04
CA GLY A 277 14.00 -5.82 50.35
C GLY A 277 13.69 -4.34 50.65
N VAL A 278 12.91 -3.72 49.75
CA VAL A 278 11.85 -2.77 50.14
C VAL A 278 10.61 -3.02 49.28
N GLN A 279 9.51 -3.37 49.95
CA GLN A 279 8.14 -3.41 49.42
C GLN A 279 7.45 -2.04 49.58
N ALA A 280 6.41 -1.87 48.74
CA ALA A 280 5.25 -0.98 48.85
C ALA A 280 5.38 0.43 48.24
N ALA A 281 4.54 0.74 47.25
CA ALA A 281 3.17 1.21 47.51
C ALA A 281 2.34 1.29 46.20
N ALA A 282 1.19 0.62 46.18
CA ALA A 282 0.16 0.80 45.17
C ALA A 282 -0.49 2.19 45.33
N HIS A 283 -0.67 2.91 44.23
CA HIS A 283 -1.53 4.10 44.16
C HIS A 283 -2.75 3.76 43.29
N GLU A 284 -3.91 3.68 43.93
CA GLU A 284 -5.21 3.67 43.28
C GLU A 284 -5.47 5.02 42.60
N ALA A 285 -5.78 4.98 41.30
CA ALA A 285 -6.24 6.14 40.55
C ALA A 285 -7.78 6.17 40.48
N PRO A 286 -8.42 7.36 40.54
CA PRO A 286 -9.87 7.51 40.55
C PRO A 286 -10.49 7.27 39.15
N PRO A 287 -11.81 6.96 39.06
CA PRO A 287 -12.45 6.59 37.81
C PRO A 287 -12.77 7.83 36.97
N SER A 288 -12.13 7.95 35.80
CA SER A 288 -12.49 8.96 34.79
C SER A 288 -13.50 8.39 33.79
N SER A 289 -14.54 9.18 33.57
CA SER A 289 -15.73 8.98 32.74
C SER A 289 -15.47 8.72 31.26
N ALA A 290 -16.38 7.91 30.68
CA ALA A 290 -16.64 7.69 29.24
C ALA A 290 -15.45 7.17 28.40
N GLN A 291 -15.07 5.91 28.64
CA GLN A 291 -14.18 5.16 27.76
C GLN A 291 -14.83 4.97 26.37
N SER A 292 -14.29 5.66 25.36
CA SER A 292 -14.41 5.23 23.97
C SER A 292 -13.90 3.80 23.88
N ARG A 293 -14.78 2.82 23.62
CA ARG A 293 -14.37 1.43 23.43
C ARG A 293 -13.53 1.36 22.14
N THR A 294 -12.22 1.15 22.26
CA THR A 294 -11.36 0.74 21.14
C THR A 294 -11.83 -0.63 20.66
N ALA A 295 -12.15 -0.75 19.37
CA ALA A 295 -12.53 -2.04 18.78
C ALA A 295 -11.32 -2.99 18.82
N ALA A 296 -11.49 -4.19 19.40
CA ALA A 296 -10.42 -5.17 19.47
C ALA A 296 -10.12 -5.72 18.06
N LYS A 297 -8.88 -5.55 17.58
CA LYS A 297 -8.39 -6.18 16.34
C LYS A 297 -8.21 -7.69 16.54
N ILE A 298 -8.25 -8.46 15.45
CA ILE A 298 -7.81 -9.87 15.48
C ILE A 298 -6.30 -9.91 15.71
N ALA A 299 -5.84 -10.77 16.61
CA ALA A 299 -4.43 -11.06 16.79
C ALA A 299 -4.02 -12.33 16.04
N ILE A 300 -3.03 -12.22 15.15
CA ILE A 300 -2.39 -13.32 14.45
C ILE A 300 -0.94 -13.39 14.92
N LEU A 301 -0.59 -14.48 15.62
CA LEU A 301 0.76 -14.77 16.06
C LEU A 301 1.43 -15.67 15.03
N VAL A 302 2.58 -15.28 14.51
CA VAL A 302 3.37 -16.14 13.61
C VAL A 302 4.44 -16.84 14.43
N ASP A 303 4.32 -18.14 14.61
CA ASP A 303 5.25 -18.96 15.38
C ASP A 303 6.58 -19.14 14.63
N PRO A 304 7.67 -19.53 15.32
CA PRO A 304 8.88 -20.02 14.65
C PRO A 304 8.56 -21.18 13.71
N PHE A 305 9.19 -21.16 12.55
CA PHE A 305 9.04 -22.26 11.59
C PHE A 305 9.94 -23.40 12.02
N SER A 306 9.35 -24.57 12.24
CA SER A 306 10.08 -25.80 12.54
C SER A 306 10.84 -26.26 11.29
N MET A 307 12.11 -26.60 11.44
CA MET A 307 12.97 -27.01 10.32
C MET A 307 13.49 -28.41 10.58
N ASN A 308 12.97 -29.38 9.85
CA ASN A 308 13.28 -30.79 10.04
C ASN A 308 14.08 -31.30 8.83
N GLY A 309 15.37 -31.56 9.03
CA GLY A 309 16.25 -32.05 7.96
C GLY A 309 16.62 -30.98 6.91
N VAL A 310 16.41 -29.69 7.21
CA VAL A 310 16.93 -28.58 6.39
C VAL A 310 18.41 -28.38 6.74
N SER A 311 19.26 -28.36 5.72
CA SER A 311 20.69 -28.14 5.84
C SER A 311 21.03 -26.76 6.43
N ALA A 312 22.12 -26.68 7.19
CA ALA A 312 22.49 -25.48 7.95
C ALA A 312 22.71 -24.26 7.05
N ASP A 313 23.25 -24.47 5.85
CA ASP A 313 23.44 -23.44 4.82
C ASP A 313 22.11 -22.93 4.24
N ARG A 314 20.98 -23.60 4.47
CA ARG A 314 19.66 -23.24 3.90
C ARG A 314 18.63 -22.78 4.94
N VAL A 315 18.97 -22.81 6.22
CA VAL A 315 18.11 -22.31 7.32
C VAL A 315 17.69 -20.85 7.09
N HIS A 316 18.61 -20.02 6.60
CA HIS A 316 18.37 -18.60 6.34
C HIS A 316 17.24 -18.36 5.32
N LEU A 317 17.02 -19.28 4.38
CA LEU A 317 15.97 -19.21 3.37
C LEU A 317 14.58 -19.33 4.02
N VAL A 318 14.40 -20.32 4.91
CA VAL A 318 13.14 -20.55 5.63
C VAL A 318 12.86 -19.40 6.62
N THR A 319 13.89 -18.90 7.29
CA THR A 319 13.78 -17.71 8.16
C THR A 319 13.39 -16.46 7.36
N GLY A 320 14.02 -16.23 6.20
CA GLY A 320 13.69 -15.12 5.30
C GLY A 320 12.26 -15.22 4.75
N PHE A 321 11.79 -16.43 4.45
CA PHE A 321 10.39 -16.67 4.10
C PHE A 321 9.45 -16.19 5.20
N ARG A 322 9.69 -16.60 6.45
CA ARG A 322 8.85 -16.21 7.60
C ARG A 322 8.77 -14.69 7.78
N HIS A 323 9.91 -13.99 7.71
CA HIS A 323 9.92 -12.53 7.84
C HIS A 323 9.15 -11.84 6.71
N HIS A 324 9.35 -12.27 5.46
CA HIS A 324 8.59 -11.74 4.34
C HIS A 324 7.08 -12.03 4.50
N PHE A 325 6.73 -13.21 5.01
CA PHE A 325 5.36 -13.58 5.29
C PHE A 325 4.69 -12.68 6.34
N ILE A 326 5.38 -12.41 7.45
CA ILE A 326 4.94 -11.43 8.46
C ILE A 326 4.74 -10.06 7.82
N ALA A 327 5.72 -9.55 7.06
CA ALA A 327 5.64 -8.26 6.40
C ALA A 327 4.42 -8.17 5.46
N CYS A 328 4.10 -9.23 4.73
CA CYS A 328 2.90 -9.27 3.88
C CYS A 328 1.58 -9.28 4.68
N LEU A 329 1.53 -9.93 5.84
CA LEU A 329 0.36 -9.90 6.73
C LEU A 329 0.15 -8.51 7.35
N THR A 330 1.21 -7.77 7.67
CA THR A 330 1.09 -6.42 8.27
C THR A 330 0.45 -5.38 7.34
N LYS A 331 0.41 -5.65 6.03
CA LYS A 331 -0.30 -4.81 5.04
C LYS A 331 -1.83 -4.90 5.17
N PHE A 332 -2.35 -5.89 5.89
CA PHE A 332 -3.77 -6.00 6.26
C PHE A 332 -3.99 -5.31 7.61
N ARG A 333 -4.42 -4.04 7.57
CA ARG A 333 -4.48 -3.12 8.72
C ARG A 333 -5.51 -3.51 9.79
N GLU A 334 -6.44 -4.40 9.43
CA GLU A 334 -7.48 -4.93 10.33
C GLU A 334 -6.95 -5.95 11.34
N TRP A 335 -5.71 -6.43 11.17
CA TRP A 335 -5.07 -7.38 12.07
C TRP A 335 -3.98 -6.74 12.90
N TYR A 336 -3.78 -7.32 14.08
CA TYR A 336 -2.55 -7.23 14.84
C TYR A 336 -1.71 -8.46 14.50
N VAL A 337 -0.52 -8.27 13.96
CA VAL A 337 0.40 -9.37 13.63
C VAL A 337 1.57 -9.32 14.61
N GLY A 338 1.74 -10.39 15.39
CA GLY A 338 2.78 -10.50 16.41
C GLY A 338 3.69 -11.71 16.20
N ASP A 339 4.84 -11.70 16.86
CA ASP A 339 5.75 -12.85 16.90
C ASP A 339 5.30 -13.85 17.99
N GLY A 340 5.07 -15.11 17.62
CA GLY A 340 4.64 -16.17 18.55
C GLY A 340 5.66 -16.53 19.62
N THR A 341 6.90 -16.03 19.53
CA THR A 341 7.93 -16.20 20.58
C THR A 341 7.89 -15.14 21.67
N ALA A 342 7.17 -14.04 21.46
CA ALA A 342 7.07 -12.99 22.46
C ALA A 342 6.15 -13.43 23.60
N GLN A 343 6.73 -13.81 24.74
CA GLN A 343 6.01 -13.95 26.00
C GLN A 343 5.67 -12.56 26.55
N GLN A 344 4.64 -11.92 26.01
CA GLN A 344 4.05 -10.74 26.66
C GLN A 344 2.65 -11.05 27.18
N PRO A 345 2.36 -10.76 28.46
CA PRO A 345 1.02 -10.42 28.87
C PRO A 345 0.71 -9.03 28.31
N LEU A 346 -0.22 -8.94 27.35
CA LEU A 346 -0.84 -7.67 26.96
C LEU A 346 -1.29 -6.94 28.24
N ALA A 347 -0.88 -5.68 28.39
CA ALA A 347 -1.08 -4.88 29.59
C ALA A 347 -2.52 -5.02 30.13
N SER A 348 -2.61 -5.17 31.45
CA SER A 348 -3.83 -5.30 32.25
C SER A 348 -4.73 -4.07 32.07
N GLY A 349 -5.51 -4.05 31.01
CA GLY A 349 -6.42 -2.96 30.64
C GLY A 349 -7.27 -3.29 29.41
N GLU A 350 -6.72 -4.05 28.46
CA GLU A 350 -7.49 -4.60 27.33
C GLU A 350 -8.14 -5.93 27.74
N ARG A 351 -9.26 -5.84 28.46
CA ARG A 351 -10.04 -7.03 28.83
C ARG A 351 -10.41 -7.85 27.59
N ALA A 352 -9.84 -9.06 27.55
CA ALA A 352 -10.48 -10.33 27.26
C ALA A 352 -11.53 -10.35 26.11
N ALA A 353 -11.09 -10.78 24.93
CA ALA A 353 -11.85 -11.53 23.89
C ALA A 353 -11.38 -11.29 22.43
N ALA A 354 -10.19 -10.74 22.17
CA ALA A 354 -9.65 -10.81 20.81
C ALA A 354 -9.38 -12.28 20.46
N SER A 355 -10.14 -12.85 19.51
CA SER A 355 -9.83 -14.18 18.95
C SER A 355 -8.37 -14.19 18.52
N ARG A 356 -7.60 -15.11 19.11
CA ARG A 356 -6.16 -15.28 18.83
C ARG A 356 -5.99 -16.42 17.86
N TYR A 357 -5.22 -16.18 16.82
CA TYR A 357 -4.85 -17.18 15.84
C TYR A 357 -3.33 -17.33 15.84
N SER A 358 -2.87 -18.54 15.58
CA SER A 358 -1.46 -18.89 15.44
C SER A 358 -1.21 -19.42 14.04
N ILE A 359 -0.14 -18.95 13.40
CA ILE A 359 0.38 -19.51 12.15
C ILE A 359 1.70 -20.19 12.46
N ALA A 360 1.75 -21.49 12.22
CA ALA A 360 2.96 -22.29 12.35
C ALA A 360 3.32 -22.93 11.01
N ALA A 361 4.61 -23.17 10.78
CA ALA A 361 5.07 -23.91 9.62
C ALA A 361 6.06 -25.00 9.99
N THR A 362 6.09 -26.05 9.18
CA THR A 362 7.17 -27.04 9.20
C THR A 362 7.80 -27.17 7.82
N ALA A 363 9.12 -27.01 7.76
CA ALA A 363 9.93 -27.10 6.55
C ALA A 363 10.77 -28.39 6.55
N TYR A 364 10.86 -29.03 5.40
CA TYR A 364 11.67 -30.23 5.16
C TYR A 364 12.43 -30.07 3.85
N GLN A 365 13.65 -30.61 3.78
CA GLN A 365 14.45 -30.56 2.57
C GLN A 365 14.59 -31.96 1.95
N ALA A 366 14.40 -32.03 0.64
CA ALA A 366 14.67 -33.21 -0.18
C ALA A 366 15.51 -32.79 -1.41
N GLY A 367 16.81 -33.07 -1.38
CA GLY A 367 17.74 -32.58 -2.41
C GLY A 367 17.79 -31.05 -2.44
N ASP A 368 17.46 -30.47 -3.60
CA ASP A 368 17.42 -29.01 -3.82
C ASP A 368 16.03 -28.37 -3.65
N THR A 369 15.06 -29.17 -3.20
CA THR A 369 13.71 -28.70 -2.91
C THR A 369 13.49 -28.58 -1.41
N ILE A 370 12.88 -27.48 -0.98
CA ILE A 370 12.34 -27.30 0.37
C ILE A 370 10.81 -27.33 0.29
N SER A 371 10.20 -28.30 0.95
CA SER A 371 8.75 -28.41 1.10
C SER A 371 8.35 -27.79 2.45
N MET A 372 7.38 -26.88 2.43
CA MET A 372 6.86 -26.23 3.63
C MET A 372 5.36 -26.45 3.76
N VAL A 373 4.94 -26.82 4.97
CA VAL A 373 3.54 -26.97 5.37
C VAL A 373 3.22 -25.85 6.34
N LEU A 374 2.30 -24.95 5.97
CA LEU A 374 1.83 -23.85 6.82
C LEU A 374 0.44 -24.18 7.36
N THR A 375 0.19 -23.83 8.61
CA THR A 375 -1.09 -24.08 9.29
C THR A 375 -1.56 -22.82 10.01
N LEU A 376 -2.85 -22.52 9.93
CA LEU A 376 -3.54 -21.48 10.70
C LEU A 376 -4.47 -22.15 11.71
N ARG A 377 -4.34 -21.79 12.98
CA ARG A 377 -5.08 -22.40 14.09
C ARG A 377 -5.61 -21.34 15.06
N GLU A 378 -6.85 -21.46 15.51
CA GLU A 378 -7.35 -20.64 16.62
C GLU A 378 -6.74 -21.11 17.95
N THR A 379 -6.10 -20.21 18.69
CA THR A 379 -5.33 -20.54 19.89
C THR A 379 -6.20 -20.99 21.06
N ASN A 380 -7.43 -20.47 21.18
CA ASN A 380 -8.31 -20.79 22.31
C ASN A 380 -8.92 -22.19 22.24
N THR A 381 -9.25 -22.66 21.03
CA THR A 381 -9.89 -23.98 20.83
C THR A 381 -8.92 -25.04 20.29
N GLY A 382 -7.80 -24.61 19.70
CA GLY A 382 -6.86 -25.49 19.01
C GLY A 382 -7.34 -25.97 17.64
N VAL A 383 -8.47 -25.46 17.12
CA VAL A 383 -9.02 -25.85 15.82
C VAL A 383 -8.17 -25.30 14.68
N TYR A 384 -7.76 -26.18 13.76
CA TYR A 384 -7.11 -25.79 12.50
C TYR A 384 -8.14 -25.28 11.51
N ILE A 385 -7.89 -24.09 10.97
CA ILE A 385 -8.81 -23.38 10.07
C ILE A 385 -8.35 -23.55 8.63
N TRP A 386 -7.04 -23.58 8.42
CA TRP A 386 -6.44 -23.64 7.10
C TRP A 386 -5.06 -24.29 7.18
N SER A 387 -4.70 -25.00 6.12
CA SER A 387 -3.37 -25.53 5.91
C SER A 387 -3.08 -25.52 4.42
N ASP A 388 -1.82 -25.28 4.06
CA ASP A 388 -1.36 -25.34 2.68
C ASP A 388 0.08 -25.84 2.62
N THR A 389 0.41 -26.50 1.53
CA THR A 389 1.73 -27.08 1.30
C THR A 389 2.28 -26.57 -0.02
N PHE A 390 3.55 -26.19 -0.03
CA PHE A 390 4.22 -25.76 -1.23
C PHE A 390 5.69 -26.16 -1.22
N GLU A 391 6.24 -26.24 -2.43
CA GLU A 391 7.61 -26.64 -2.68
C GLU A 391 8.36 -25.48 -3.33
N LEU A 392 9.58 -25.24 -2.86
CA LEU A 392 10.47 -24.22 -3.37
C LEU A 392 11.76 -24.89 -3.83
N ASN A 393 12.14 -24.65 -5.08
CA ASN A 393 13.45 -25.03 -5.60
C ASN A 393 14.41 -23.84 -5.43
N LEU A 394 15.68 -24.09 -5.15
CA LEU A 394 16.74 -23.09 -5.13
C LEU A 394 16.82 -22.24 -6.41
N GLU A 395 16.67 -22.84 -7.59
CA GLU A 395 16.79 -22.13 -8.87
C GLU A 395 15.76 -21.01 -9.05
N ASN A 396 14.59 -21.13 -8.42
CA ASN A 396 13.52 -20.15 -8.51
C ASN A 396 13.09 -19.57 -7.16
N TRP A 397 13.91 -19.76 -6.12
CA TRP A 397 13.56 -19.49 -4.72
C TRP A 397 12.95 -18.11 -4.52
N PHE A 398 13.63 -17.04 -4.95
CA PHE A 398 13.19 -15.67 -4.67
C PHE A 398 11.87 -15.30 -5.38
N LEU A 399 11.73 -15.70 -6.65
CA LEU A 399 10.52 -15.44 -7.44
C LEU A 399 9.33 -16.27 -6.95
N ALA A 400 9.56 -17.56 -6.63
CA ALA A 400 8.54 -18.45 -6.11
C ALA A 400 8.13 -18.07 -4.68
N GLN A 401 9.09 -17.69 -3.83
CA GLN A 401 8.86 -17.25 -2.45
C GLN A 401 7.91 -16.06 -2.41
N GLN A 402 8.18 -14.98 -3.15
CA GLN A 402 7.34 -13.79 -3.11
C GLN A 402 5.90 -14.12 -3.49
N ARG A 403 5.72 -14.89 -4.57
CA ARG A 403 4.40 -15.31 -5.04
C ARG A 403 3.66 -16.16 -4.02
N ILE A 404 4.36 -17.13 -3.41
CA ILE A 404 3.77 -18.02 -2.42
C ILE A 404 3.41 -17.25 -1.14
N VAL A 405 4.29 -16.38 -0.65
CA VAL A 405 4.02 -15.52 0.51
C VAL A 405 2.76 -14.67 0.30
N GLN A 406 2.66 -14.01 -0.85
CA GLN A 406 1.49 -13.18 -1.20
C GLN A 406 0.21 -14.03 -1.27
N ARG A 407 0.27 -15.18 -1.95
CA ARG A 407 -0.84 -16.13 -2.04
C ARG A 407 -1.29 -16.58 -0.65
N THR A 408 -0.34 -16.95 0.20
CA THR A 408 -0.64 -17.45 1.54
C THR A 408 -1.26 -16.38 2.43
N ALA A 409 -0.77 -15.14 2.40
CA ALA A 409 -1.35 -14.05 3.18
C ALA A 409 -2.82 -13.79 2.77
N LEU A 410 -3.10 -13.88 1.47
CA LEU A 410 -4.46 -13.79 0.94
C LEU A 410 -5.34 -14.98 1.34
N SER A 411 -4.83 -16.21 1.26
CA SER A 411 -5.57 -17.38 1.74
C SER A 411 -5.92 -17.24 3.21
N VAL A 412 -4.97 -16.83 4.05
CA VAL A 412 -5.23 -16.54 5.47
C VAL A 412 -6.36 -15.53 5.63
N ASN A 413 -6.36 -14.44 4.85
CA ASN A 413 -7.45 -13.46 4.88
C ASN A 413 -8.83 -14.09 4.61
N VAL A 414 -8.94 -14.86 3.53
CA VAL A 414 -10.19 -15.47 3.08
C VAL A 414 -10.71 -16.51 4.09
N TYR A 415 -9.86 -17.44 4.51
CA TYR A 415 -10.27 -18.52 5.41
C TYR A 415 -10.61 -18.00 6.81
N LEU A 416 -9.85 -17.03 7.33
CA LEU A 416 -10.13 -16.38 8.61
C LEU A 416 -11.48 -15.65 8.57
N SER A 417 -11.73 -14.86 7.52
CA SER A 417 -13.00 -14.15 7.35
C SER A 417 -14.18 -15.12 7.23
N THR A 418 -14.03 -16.21 6.47
CA THR A 418 -15.08 -17.23 6.28
C THR A 418 -15.42 -17.94 7.59
N GLU A 419 -14.39 -18.29 8.35
CA GLU A 419 -14.53 -18.93 9.65
C GLU A 419 -15.29 -18.05 10.65
N ARG A 420 -14.91 -16.77 10.76
CA ARG A 420 -15.62 -15.82 11.63
C ARG A 420 -17.05 -15.60 11.20
N LEU A 421 -17.30 -15.37 9.91
CA LEU A 421 -18.66 -15.20 9.37
C LEU A 421 -19.54 -16.41 9.69
N THR A 422 -18.99 -17.63 9.60
CA THR A 422 -19.71 -18.87 9.93
C THR A 422 -20.07 -18.93 11.42
N ARG A 423 -19.15 -18.55 12.32
CA ARG A 423 -19.41 -18.52 13.77
C ARG A 423 -20.52 -17.55 14.15
N VAL A 424 -20.54 -16.38 13.52
CA VAL A 424 -21.49 -15.33 13.88
C VAL A 424 -22.79 -15.40 13.10
N ALA A 425 -22.93 -16.26 12.09
CA ALA A 425 -24.05 -16.27 11.13
C ALA A 425 -25.45 -16.15 11.77
N ALA A 426 -25.71 -16.84 12.88
CA ALA A 426 -27.00 -16.84 13.56
C ALA A 426 -27.18 -15.72 14.61
N ALA A 427 -26.12 -14.98 14.94
CA ALA A 427 -26.15 -13.96 15.98
C ALA A 427 -26.64 -12.60 15.43
N PRO A 428 -27.48 -11.87 16.19
CA PRO A 428 -27.97 -10.56 15.79
C PRO A 428 -26.85 -9.50 15.84
N ASP A 429 -26.86 -8.55 14.89
CA ASP A 429 -25.80 -7.53 14.73
C ASP A 429 -25.48 -6.78 16.03
N VAL A 430 -26.52 -6.43 16.80
CA VAL A 430 -26.39 -5.70 18.08
C VAL A 430 -25.59 -6.46 19.15
N SER A 431 -25.50 -7.78 19.05
CA SER A 431 -24.71 -8.63 19.96
C SER A 431 -23.27 -8.83 19.53
N LEU A 432 -22.93 -8.48 18.28
CA LEU A 432 -21.60 -8.67 17.71
C LEU A 432 -20.65 -7.57 18.12
N ASP A 433 -19.36 -7.92 18.19
CA ASP A 433 -18.28 -6.96 18.26
C ASP A 433 -18.24 -6.09 16.97
N ILE A 434 -17.55 -4.95 17.03
CA ILE A 434 -17.47 -4.00 15.91
C ILE A 434 -16.77 -4.60 14.68
N TYR A 435 -15.75 -5.43 14.89
CA TYR A 435 -15.04 -6.12 13.82
C TYR A 435 -15.96 -7.12 13.09
N ASP A 436 -16.76 -7.91 13.81
CA ASP A 436 -17.69 -8.88 13.22
C ASP A 436 -18.83 -8.19 12.47
N ARG A 437 -19.35 -7.07 13.00
CA ARG A 437 -20.33 -6.23 12.29
C ARG A 437 -19.74 -5.71 10.98
N TRP A 438 -18.51 -5.19 11.02
CA TRP A 438 -17.80 -4.73 9.83
C TRP A 438 -17.58 -5.86 8.81
N LEU A 439 -17.11 -7.02 9.27
CA LEU A 439 -16.84 -8.17 8.42
C LEU A 439 -18.12 -8.66 7.72
N ARG A 440 -19.24 -8.70 8.44
CA ARG A 440 -20.55 -9.04 7.87
C ARG A 440 -20.98 -8.03 6.81
N ALA A 441 -20.82 -6.73 7.06
CA ALA A 441 -21.11 -5.71 6.06
C ALA A 441 -20.22 -5.84 4.82
N GLN A 442 -18.94 -6.16 5.00
CA GLN A 442 -17.99 -6.40 3.90
C GLN A 442 -18.40 -7.60 3.03
N ALA A 443 -18.94 -8.66 3.63
CA ALA A 443 -19.45 -9.81 2.89
C ALA A 443 -20.67 -9.45 2.01
N ILE A 444 -21.50 -8.50 2.46
CA ILE A 444 -22.69 -8.05 1.72
C ILE A 444 -22.30 -7.23 0.49
N ILE A 445 -21.25 -6.40 0.58
CA ILE A 445 -20.75 -5.59 -0.56
C ILE A 445 -20.52 -6.44 -1.81
N GLY A 446 -19.90 -7.62 -1.66
CA GLY A 446 -19.61 -8.53 -2.77
C GLY A 446 -20.82 -9.27 -3.36
N SER A 447 -21.95 -9.29 -2.65
CA SER A 447 -23.16 -10.05 -3.03
C SER A 447 -24.14 -9.26 -3.91
N PHE A 448 -24.01 -7.93 -3.96
CA PHE A 448 -24.99 -7.02 -4.59
C PHE A 448 -26.46 -7.29 -4.16
N SER A 449 -26.67 -7.78 -2.93
CA SER A 449 -28.00 -8.12 -2.41
C SER A 449 -28.74 -6.87 -1.90
N ALA A 450 -29.80 -6.47 -2.60
CA ALA A 450 -30.69 -5.37 -2.22
C ALA A 450 -31.34 -5.56 -0.82
N GLU A 451 -31.68 -6.80 -0.47
CA GLU A 451 -32.34 -7.17 0.79
C GLU A 451 -31.50 -6.77 2.02
N HIS A 452 -30.20 -7.03 1.97
CA HIS A 452 -29.29 -6.83 3.10
C HIS A 452 -28.58 -5.46 3.06
N TRP A 453 -28.70 -4.72 1.95
CA TRP A 453 -27.95 -3.48 1.72
C TRP A 453 -28.28 -2.38 2.73
N ARG A 454 -29.58 -2.10 2.93
CA ARG A 454 -30.04 -1.04 3.85
C ARG A 454 -29.71 -1.35 5.30
N ASN A 455 -29.85 -2.62 5.71
CA ASN A 455 -29.48 -3.04 7.05
C ASN A 455 -27.97 -2.84 7.28
N SER A 456 -27.12 -3.19 6.31
CA SER A 456 -25.66 -3.00 6.40
C SER A 456 -25.26 -1.55 6.63
N ILE A 457 -25.91 -0.60 5.92
CA ILE A 457 -25.67 0.83 6.11
C ILE A 457 -26.03 1.26 7.54
N ALA A 458 -27.18 0.81 8.06
CA ALA A 458 -27.61 1.14 9.41
C ALA A 458 -26.64 0.57 10.47
N VAL A 459 -26.24 -0.69 10.33
CA VAL A 459 -25.30 -1.38 11.23
C VAL A 459 -23.94 -0.71 11.24
N LEU A 460 -23.39 -0.36 10.07
CA LEU A 460 -22.11 0.35 9.99
C LEU A 460 -22.19 1.77 10.56
N THR A 461 -23.30 2.47 10.35
CA THR A 461 -23.52 3.81 10.91
C THR A 461 -23.55 3.75 12.44
N GLU A 462 -24.26 2.77 13.01
CA GLU A 462 -24.25 2.52 14.45
C GLU A 462 -22.83 2.16 14.94
N ALA A 463 -22.12 1.27 14.23
CA ALA A 463 -20.77 0.88 14.59
C ALA A 463 -19.79 2.07 14.60
N ILE A 464 -19.92 3.01 13.65
CA ILE A 464 -19.16 4.26 13.62
C ILE A 464 -19.48 5.14 14.84
N ASN A 465 -20.75 5.23 15.23
CA ASN A 465 -21.13 6.00 16.42
C ASN A 465 -20.56 5.40 17.71
N VAL A 466 -20.45 4.07 17.80
CA VAL A 466 -19.90 3.36 18.96
C VAL A 466 -18.36 3.41 18.98
N ALA A 467 -17.70 3.26 17.82
CA ALA A 467 -16.25 3.28 17.69
C ALA A 467 -15.80 4.22 16.56
N PRO A 468 -15.80 5.54 16.79
CA PRO A 468 -15.53 6.53 15.76
C PRO A 468 -14.09 6.55 15.25
N SER A 469 -13.17 5.86 15.93
CA SER A 469 -11.77 5.67 15.52
C SER A 469 -11.54 4.42 14.65
N PHE A 470 -12.53 3.54 14.50
CA PHE A 470 -12.38 2.32 13.72
C PHE A 470 -12.57 2.59 12.22
N SER A 471 -11.49 3.00 11.56
CA SER A 471 -11.43 3.35 10.12
C SER A 471 -12.15 2.36 9.18
N PRO A 472 -12.03 1.02 9.36
CA PRO A 472 -12.63 0.07 8.41
C PRO A 472 -14.15 0.20 8.23
N CYS A 473 -14.89 0.63 9.26
CA CYS A 473 -16.33 0.88 9.15
C CYS A 473 -16.65 2.04 8.19
N TYR A 474 -15.84 3.10 8.18
CA TYR A 474 -16.00 4.21 7.24
C TYR A 474 -15.74 3.74 5.81
N SER A 475 -14.66 2.99 5.57
CA SER A 475 -14.33 2.43 4.25
C SER A 475 -15.43 1.49 3.73
N ALA A 476 -16.02 0.67 4.59
CA ALA A 476 -17.14 -0.21 4.21
C ALA A 476 -18.41 0.59 3.87
N LEU A 477 -18.72 1.62 4.65
CA LEU A 477 -19.88 2.49 4.40
C LEU A 477 -19.71 3.29 3.09
N VAL A 478 -18.49 3.78 2.81
CA VAL A 478 -18.15 4.45 1.56
C VAL A 478 -18.36 3.53 0.36
N GLN A 479 -17.89 2.27 0.44
CA GLN A 479 -18.12 1.29 -0.62
C GLN A 479 -19.61 1.06 -0.87
N LEU A 480 -20.40 0.82 0.19
CA LEU A 480 -21.86 0.64 0.08
C LEU A 480 -22.55 1.84 -0.59
N ASN A 481 -22.13 3.06 -0.24
CA ASN A 481 -22.68 4.28 -0.82
C ASN A 481 -22.28 4.46 -2.29
N ASN A 482 -21.01 4.19 -2.63
CA ASN A 482 -20.49 4.37 -3.98
C ASN A 482 -21.02 3.32 -4.98
N THR A 483 -21.59 2.21 -4.52
CA THR A 483 -22.16 1.16 -5.38
C THR A 483 -23.68 0.99 -5.22
N GLU A 484 -24.35 1.79 -4.40
CA GLU A 484 -25.80 1.65 -4.13
C GLU A 484 -26.63 1.69 -5.42
N HIS A 485 -26.34 2.61 -6.33
CA HIS A 485 -27.06 2.73 -7.60
C HIS A 485 -26.92 1.49 -8.48
N LEU A 486 -25.83 0.70 -8.33
CA LEU A 486 -25.62 -0.56 -9.05
C LEU A 486 -26.44 -1.72 -8.46
N VAL A 487 -26.74 -1.65 -7.16
CA VAL A 487 -27.57 -2.63 -6.43
C VAL A 487 -29.06 -2.36 -6.66
N PHE A 488 -29.42 -1.10 -6.83
CA PHE A 488 -30.78 -0.64 -7.10
C PHE A 488 -30.86 0.04 -8.48
N PRO A 489 -30.82 -0.71 -9.60
CA PRO A 489 -30.97 -0.12 -10.93
C PRO A 489 -32.22 0.76 -11.03
N GLY A 490 -32.08 1.96 -11.58
CA GLY A 490 -33.11 3.01 -11.57
C GLY A 490 -32.90 4.09 -10.51
N LEU A 491 -32.08 3.82 -9.49
CA LEU A 491 -31.49 4.88 -8.68
C LEU A 491 -30.29 5.47 -9.43
N PHE A 492 -30.26 6.78 -9.60
CA PHE A 492 -29.13 7.49 -10.19
C PHE A 492 -28.15 7.96 -9.12
N ARG A 493 -26.91 8.24 -9.55
CA ARG A 493 -25.91 8.85 -8.68
C ARG A 493 -26.39 10.22 -8.22
N ASP A 494 -26.48 10.41 -6.91
CA ASP A 494 -26.78 11.69 -6.27
C ASP A 494 -25.47 12.40 -5.88
N LEU A 495 -25.19 13.54 -6.53
CA LEU A 495 -24.00 14.33 -6.25
C LEU A 495 -23.96 14.87 -4.81
N LYS A 496 -25.11 15.11 -4.17
CA LYS A 496 -25.16 15.52 -2.77
C LYS A 496 -24.71 14.38 -1.86
N LYS A 497 -25.24 13.17 -2.07
CA LYS A 497 -24.82 11.96 -1.35
C LYS A 497 -23.36 11.62 -1.64
N ALA A 498 -22.89 11.79 -2.88
CA ALA A 498 -21.49 11.57 -3.25
C ALA A 498 -20.56 12.51 -2.48
N ARG A 499 -20.92 13.79 -2.30
CA ARG A 499 -20.15 14.73 -1.46
C ARG A 499 -20.09 14.31 0.00
N SER A 500 -21.21 13.91 0.61
CA SER A 500 -21.17 13.40 1.99
C SER A 500 -20.38 12.10 2.11
N THR A 501 -20.37 11.27 1.06
CA THR A 501 -19.59 10.02 1.01
C THR A 501 -18.09 10.31 0.89
N LEU A 502 -17.70 11.35 0.14
CA LEU A 502 -16.32 11.82 0.08
C LEU A 502 -15.80 12.24 1.46
N GLU A 503 -16.62 12.89 2.29
CA GLU A 503 -16.23 13.25 3.67
C GLU A 503 -16.00 12.02 4.55
N LEU A 504 -16.81 10.97 4.40
CA LEU A 504 -16.58 9.69 5.10
C LEU A 504 -15.26 9.04 4.64
N ALA A 505 -14.95 9.10 3.35
CA ALA A 505 -13.70 8.56 2.81
C ALA A 505 -12.46 9.35 3.29
N ARG A 506 -12.56 10.68 3.33
CA ARG A 506 -11.53 11.56 3.93
C ARG A 506 -11.33 11.21 5.40
N ARG A 507 -12.41 10.96 6.15
CA ARG A 507 -12.31 10.55 7.55
C ARG A 507 -11.61 9.20 7.71
N ALA A 508 -11.91 8.22 6.86
CA ALA A 508 -11.21 6.92 6.87
C ALA A 508 -9.69 7.09 6.67
N VAL A 509 -9.28 7.90 5.68
CA VAL A 509 -7.87 8.19 5.41
C VAL A 509 -7.22 9.00 6.53
N GLN A 510 -7.93 9.93 7.18
CA GLN A 510 -7.39 10.64 8.36
C GLN A 510 -7.15 9.71 9.55
N LEU A 511 -8.01 8.70 9.73
CA LEU A 511 -7.89 7.72 10.81
C LEU A 511 -6.77 6.71 10.57
N ASP A 512 -6.59 6.27 9.32
CA ASP A 512 -5.49 5.39 8.92
C ASP A 512 -4.98 5.74 7.50
N PRO A 513 -4.00 6.65 7.37
CA PRO A 513 -3.50 7.11 6.07
C PRO A 513 -2.82 6.03 5.24
N VAL A 514 -2.38 4.94 5.88
CA VAL A 514 -1.67 3.81 5.25
C VAL A 514 -2.59 2.61 5.02
N ASP A 515 -3.89 2.73 5.27
CA ASP A 515 -4.86 1.72 4.84
C ASP A 515 -5.18 1.85 3.35
N SER A 516 -4.71 0.86 2.59
CA SER A 516 -5.00 0.71 1.15
C SER A 516 -6.49 0.80 0.82
N ARG A 517 -7.38 0.27 1.67
CA ARG A 517 -8.83 0.28 1.43
C ARG A 517 -9.41 1.68 1.61
N ALA A 518 -8.98 2.40 2.63
CA ALA A 518 -9.37 3.80 2.84
C ALA A 518 -8.95 4.67 1.65
N GLN A 519 -7.71 4.50 1.16
CA GLN A 519 -7.22 5.21 -0.03
C GLN A 519 -8.03 4.85 -1.28
N LEU A 520 -8.32 3.56 -1.50
CA LEU A 520 -9.15 3.10 -2.61
C LEU A 520 -10.56 3.70 -2.57
N CYS A 521 -11.17 3.76 -1.39
CA CYS A 521 -12.49 4.36 -1.15
C CYS A 521 -12.51 5.87 -1.42
N LEU A 522 -11.43 6.57 -1.07
CA LEU A 522 -11.26 8.00 -1.36
C LEU A 522 -11.14 8.23 -2.88
N GLY A 523 -10.32 7.42 -3.56
CA GLY A 523 -10.19 7.48 -5.01
C GLY A 523 -11.53 7.25 -5.74
N TRP A 524 -12.28 6.23 -5.35
CA TRP A 524 -13.62 5.98 -5.92
C TRP A 524 -14.61 7.11 -5.63
N SER A 525 -14.62 7.68 -4.42
CA SER A 525 -15.50 8.80 -4.07
C SER A 525 -15.22 10.04 -4.92
N GLN A 526 -13.94 10.33 -5.19
CA GLN A 526 -13.52 11.39 -6.10
C GLN A 526 -13.94 11.10 -7.54
N ALA A 527 -13.75 9.87 -8.03
CA ALA A 527 -14.21 9.47 -9.35
C ALA A 527 -15.74 9.62 -9.51
N MET A 528 -16.52 9.29 -8.48
CA MET A 528 -17.98 9.48 -8.48
C MET A 528 -18.39 10.96 -8.58
N LEU A 529 -17.54 11.88 -8.11
CA LEU A 529 -17.67 13.33 -8.25
C LEU A 529 -16.98 13.90 -9.50
N MET A 530 -16.48 13.03 -10.39
CA MET A 530 -15.78 13.39 -11.63
C MET A 530 -14.45 14.14 -11.39
N GLN A 531 -13.86 13.95 -10.21
CA GLN A 531 -12.54 14.46 -9.82
C GLN A 531 -11.47 13.41 -10.19
N TYR A 532 -11.30 13.17 -11.49
CA TYR A 532 -10.55 12.02 -12.00
C TYR A 532 -9.05 12.06 -11.69
N SER A 533 -8.46 13.25 -11.64
CA SER A 533 -7.03 13.43 -11.39
C SER A 533 -6.66 13.11 -9.94
N GLU A 534 -7.47 13.62 -9.02
CA GLU A 534 -7.42 13.34 -7.59
C GLU A 534 -7.69 11.86 -7.34
N ALA A 535 -8.72 11.31 -8.00
CA ALA A 535 -9.09 9.91 -7.87
C ALA A 535 -7.90 8.99 -8.17
N SER A 536 -7.25 9.17 -9.33
CA SER A 536 -6.08 8.38 -9.70
C SER A 536 -4.96 8.44 -8.64
N ALA A 537 -4.85 9.51 -7.84
CA ALA A 537 -3.77 9.66 -6.86
C ALA A 537 -3.91 8.72 -5.69
N HIS A 538 -5.12 8.68 -5.16
CA HIS A 538 -5.45 7.78 -4.09
C HIS A 538 -5.53 6.32 -4.57
N ILE A 539 -5.89 6.09 -5.83
CA ILE A 539 -5.88 4.74 -6.42
C ILE A 539 -4.46 4.19 -6.55
N ASP A 540 -3.51 4.96 -7.09
CA ASP A 540 -2.11 4.50 -7.19
C ASP A 540 -1.51 4.26 -5.80
N LEU A 541 -1.77 5.18 -4.86
CA LEU A 541 -1.33 5.03 -3.48
C LEU A 541 -1.91 3.78 -2.79
N ALA A 542 -3.19 3.46 -3.03
CA ALA A 542 -3.79 2.23 -2.51
C ALA A 542 -3.03 0.98 -2.98
N CYS A 543 -2.63 0.95 -4.25
CA CYS A 543 -1.84 -0.15 -4.82
C CYS A 543 -0.41 -0.19 -4.26
N GLU A 544 0.23 0.95 -4.02
CA GLU A 544 1.55 1.02 -3.38
C GLU A 544 1.51 0.45 -1.95
N LEU A 545 0.47 0.82 -1.18
CA LEU A 545 0.28 0.38 0.21
C LEU A 545 0.01 -1.12 0.32
N ASN A 546 -0.84 -1.68 -0.56
CA ASN A 546 -1.12 -3.12 -0.57
C ASN A 546 -1.25 -3.73 -1.97
N GLY A 547 -0.13 -3.89 -2.65
CA GLY A 547 -0.05 -4.62 -3.92
C GLY A 547 -0.22 -6.15 -3.81
N ASN A 548 -0.52 -6.68 -2.62
CA ASN A 548 -0.74 -8.12 -2.42
C ASN A 548 -2.22 -8.51 -2.48
N ASP A 549 -3.13 -7.53 -2.49
CA ASP A 549 -4.58 -7.77 -2.55
C ASP A 549 -5.10 -7.63 -4.01
N PRO A 550 -5.45 -8.74 -4.69
CA PRO A 550 -6.02 -8.73 -6.03
C PRO A 550 -7.32 -7.94 -6.12
N TRP A 551 -8.10 -7.87 -5.03
CA TRP A 551 -9.31 -7.05 -5.03
C TRP A 551 -8.98 -5.57 -5.15
N THR A 552 -8.05 -5.08 -4.33
CA THR A 552 -7.54 -3.70 -4.41
C THR A 552 -7.00 -3.40 -5.81
N LEU A 553 -6.15 -4.28 -6.38
CA LEU A 553 -5.58 -4.09 -7.72
C LEU A 553 -6.65 -4.06 -8.83
N LEU A 554 -7.65 -4.96 -8.80
CA LEU A 554 -8.69 -5.01 -9.83
C LEU A 554 -9.69 -3.86 -9.72
N SER A 555 -10.06 -3.48 -8.50
CA SER A 555 -10.90 -2.31 -8.24
C SER A 555 -10.19 -1.03 -8.67
N ALA A 556 -8.90 -0.90 -8.35
CA ALA A 556 -8.04 0.18 -8.83
C ALA A 556 -7.97 0.21 -10.36
N ALA A 557 -7.75 -0.94 -11.01
CA ALA A 557 -7.69 -1.04 -12.47
C ALA A 557 -8.97 -0.54 -13.16
N SER A 558 -10.12 -0.89 -12.60
CA SER A 558 -11.42 -0.42 -13.10
C SER A 558 -11.62 1.07 -12.90
N CYS A 559 -11.26 1.60 -11.72
CA CYS A 559 -11.30 3.04 -11.45
C CYS A 559 -10.39 3.81 -12.43
N GLN A 560 -9.16 3.33 -12.63
CA GLN A 560 -8.22 3.90 -13.61
C GLN A 560 -8.81 3.87 -15.02
N GLY A 561 -9.47 2.77 -15.41
CA GLY A 561 -10.20 2.69 -16.67
C GLY A 561 -11.28 3.77 -16.82
N PHE A 562 -12.11 3.98 -15.80
CA PHE A 562 -13.11 5.04 -15.83
C PHE A 562 -12.50 6.45 -15.83
N CYS A 563 -11.34 6.63 -15.20
CA CYS A 563 -10.56 7.88 -15.25
C CYS A 563 -9.82 8.08 -16.59
N GLY A 564 -9.82 7.10 -17.50
CA GLY A 564 -9.14 7.16 -18.80
C GLY A 564 -7.68 6.69 -18.82
N ASN A 565 -7.17 6.17 -17.71
CA ASN A 565 -5.79 5.70 -17.52
C ASN A 565 -5.66 4.19 -17.85
N PHE A 566 -5.87 3.83 -19.12
CA PHE A 566 -6.01 2.43 -19.55
C PHE A 566 -4.74 1.58 -19.42
N GLU A 567 -3.59 2.18 -19.67
CA GLU A 567 -2.28 1.55 -19.56
C GLU A 567 -2.06 1.12 -18.12
N ARG A 568 -2.24 2.06 -17.18
CA ARG A 568 -2.11 1.79 -15.75
C ARG A 568 -3.12 0.75 -15.29
N GLY A 569 -4.38 0.84 -15.72
CA GLY A 569 -5.37 -0.19 -15.41
C GLY A 569 -4.97 -1.58 -15.90
N SER A 570 -4.32 -1.67 -17.07
CA SER A 570 -3.89 -2.95 -17.64
C SER A 570 -2.69 -3.56 -16.89
N GLU A 571 -1.75 -2.72 -16.46
CA GLU A 571 -0.65 -3.13 -15.58
C GLU A 571 -1.20 -3.74 -14.28
N LEU A 572 -2.16 -3.06 -13.64
CA LEU A 572 -2.79 -3.51 -12.39
C LEU A 572 -3.53 -4.85 -12.56
N VAL A 573 -4.26 -5.06 -13.67
CA VAL A 573 -4.86 -6.37 -13.97
C VAL A 573 -3.79 -7.45 -14.12
N ALA A 574 -2.69 -7.17 -14.82
CA ALA A 574 -1.61 -8.12 -15.00
C ALA A 574 -0.92 -8.46 -13.66
N GLU A 575 -0.76 -7.49 -12.77
CA GLU A 575 -0.27 -7.70 -11.41
C GLU A 575 -1.22 -8.58 -10.59
N ALA A 576 -2.53 -8.31 -10.60
CA ALA A 576 -3.52 -9.10 -9.88
C ALA A 576 -3.54 -10.58 -10.31
N LEU A 577 -3.35 -10.84 -11.61
CA LEU A 577 -3.31 -12.19 -12.18
C LEU A 577 -2.04 -12.96 -11.79
N LYS A 578 -0.94 -12.30 -11.41
CA LYS A 578 0.25 -13.00 -10.90
C LYS A 578 -0.03 -13.65 -9.55
N VAL A 579 -0.86 -13.00 -8.72
CA VAL A 579 -1.19 -13.42 -7.36
C VAL A 579 -2.31 -14.47 -7.33
N SER A 580 -3.32 -14.37 -8.20
CA SER A 580 -4.45 -15.31 -8.23
C SER A 580 -4.34 -16.35 -9.36
N TRP A 581 -4.33 -17.64 -9.03
CA TRP A 581 -4.35 -18.74 -10.02
C TRP A 581 -5.72 -18.91 -10.70
N THR A 582 -6.80 -18.63 -9.97
CA THR A 582 -8.19 -18.75 -10.47
C THR A 582 -9.02 -17.59 -9.91
N PRO A 583 -9.16 -16.49 -10.67
CA PRO A 583 -9.96 -15.35 -10.22
C PRO A 583 -11.43 -15.78 -10.00
N PRO A 584 -12.03 -15.49 -8.83
CA PRO A 584 -13.45 -15.69 -8.60
C PRO A 584 -14.31 -15.00 -9.68
N PRO A 585 -15.54 -15.49 -9.97
CA PRO A 585 -16.44 -14.86 -10.92
C PRO A 585 -16.59 -13.33 -10.75
N LEU A 586 -16.58 -12.84 -9.50
CA LEU A 586 -16.69 -11.43 -9.14
C LEU A 586 -15.52 -10.54 -9.65
N HIS A 587 -14.36 -11.13 -9.99
CA HIS A 587 -13.20 -10.39 -10.47
C HIS A 587 -13.26 -10.08 -11.97
N TRP A 588 -13.94 -10.92 -12.74
CA TRP A 588 -14.01 -10.81 -14.19
C TRP A 588 -14.72 -9.56 -14.72
N PRO A 589 -15.79 -9.02 -14.08
CA PRO A 589 -16.41 -7.76 -14.47
C PRO A 589 -15.43 -6.59 -14.57
N TYR A 590 -14.54 -6.43 -13.58
CA TYR A 590 -13.55 -5.35 -13.53
C TYR A 590 -12.61 -5.38 -14.74
N ARG A 591 -12.13 -6.58 -15.09
CA ARG A 591 -11.30 -6.78 -16.28
C ARG A 591 -12.08 -6.53 -17.56
N ALA A 592 -13.29 -7.08 -17.67
CA ALA A 592 -14.07 -7.02 -18.90
C ALA A 592 -14.42 -5.59 -19.29
N VAL A 593 -14.86 -4.77 -18.33
CA VAL A 593 -15.20 -3.36 -18.57
C VAL A 593 -13.96 -2.58 -19.00
N LEU A 594 -12.81 -2.79 -18.35
CA LEU A 594 -11.55 -2.16 -18.78
C LEU A 594 -11.17 -2.55 -20.23
N GLN A 595 -11.30 -3.83 -20.60
CA GLN A 595 -10.99 -4.27 -21.97
C GLN A 595 -11.95 -3.67 -23.00
N PHE A 596 -13.23 -3.52 -22.66
CA PHE A 596 -14.19 -2.80 -23.51
C PHE A 596 -13.74 -1.36 -23.74
N MET A 597 -13.37 -0.64 -22.67
CA MET A 597 -12.93 0.75 -22.75
C MET A 597 -11.66 0.92 -23.61
N ARG A 598 -10.79 -0.10 -23.64
CA ARG A 598 -9.62 -0.16 -24.53
C ARG A 598 -9.93 -0.50 -25.99
N GLY A 599 -11.17 -0.87 -26.31
CA GLY A 599 -11.56 -1.37 -27.64
C GLY A 599 -11.23 -2.85 -27.88
N ASN A 600 -10.76 -3.58 -26.86
CA ASN A 600 -10.45 -5.00 -26.93
C ASN A 600 -11.73 -5.84 -26.70
N TYR A 601 -12.65 -5.80 -27.66
CA TYR A 601 -13.99 -6.37 -27.49
C TYR A 601 -14.03 -7.89 -27.30
N LEU A 602 -13.10 -8.64 -27.90
CA LEU A 602 -13.02 -10.09 -27.73
C LEU A 602 -12.67 -10.47 -26.28
N ASP A 603 -11.65 -9.84 -25.71
CA ASP A 603 -11.26 -10.06 -24.31
C ASP A 603 -12.33 -9.58 -23.33
N ALA A 604 -13.06 -8.52 -23.68
CA ALA A 604 -14.20 -8.05 -22.90
C ALA A 604 -15.31 -9.11 -22.85
N ILE A 605 -15.67 -9.70 -23.99
CA ILE A 605 -16.67 -10.78 -24.08
C ILE A 605 -16.22 -12.01 -23.28
N GLU A 606 -14.96 -12.44 -23.43
CA GLU A 606 -14.43 -13.57 -22.67
C GLU A 606 -14.54 -13.32 -21.16
N GLY A 607 -14.17 -12.13 -20.70
CA GLY A 607 -14.32 -11.74 -19.30
C GLY A 607 -15.77 -11.77 -18.83
N ILE A 608 -16.70 -11.24 -19.63
CA ILE A 608 -18.14 -11.26 -19.30
C ILE A 608 -18.66 -12.70 -19.17
N ASP A 609 -18.27 -13.59 -20.08
CA ASP A 609 -18.72 -14.99 -20.05
C ASP A 609 -18.18 -15.73 -18.82
N ARG A 610 -16.92 -15.48 -18.44
CA ARG A 610 -16.31 -16.02 -17.21
C ARG A 610 -16.90 -15.44 -15.92
N ALA A 611 -17.55 -14.28 -15.99
CA ALA A 611 -18.21 -13.66 -14.85
C ALA A 611 -19.53 -14.34 -14.46
N GLN A 612 -20.05 -15.30 -15.24
CA GLN A 612 -21.22 -16.13 -14.87
C GLN A 612 -22.46 -15.34 -14.38
N ASN A 613 -22.77 -14.19 -15.01
CA ASN A 613 -23.90 -13.33 -14.67
C ASN A 613 -23.91 -12.76 -13.24
N VAL A 614 -22.74 -12.61 -12.60
CA VAL A 614 -22.62 -11.96 -11.27
C VAL A 614 -23.19 -10.54 -11.23
N ALA A 615 -23.18 -9.82 -12.36
CA ALA A 615 -23.77 -8.49 -12.48
C ALA A 615 -24.73 -8.42 -13.68
N LYS A 616 -25.94 -7.91 -13.42
CA LYS A 616 -27.02 -7.80 -14.44
C LYS A 616 -26.74 -6.77 -15.53
N THR A 617 -25.72 -5.93 -15.36
CA THR A 617 -25.28 -4.93 -16.34
C THR A 617 -24.37 -5.52 -17.42
N LEU A 618 -23.73 -6.67 -17.19
CA LEU A 618 -22.76 -7.26 -18.12
C LEU A 618 -23.31 -7.57 -19.53
N PRO A 619 -24.56 -8.05 -19.69
CA PRO A 619 -25.11 -8.27 -21.03
C PRO A 619 -25.20 -6.98 -21.86
N GLY A 620 -25.34 -5.80 -21.23
CA GLY A 620 -25.31 -4.51 -21.91
C GLY A 620 -23.92 -4.19 -22.48
N TRP A 621 -22.87 -4.41 -21.69
CA TRP A 621 -21.48 -4.30 -22.16
C TRP A 621 -21.17 -5.31 -23.27
N LYS A 622 -21.70 -6.54 -23.16
CA LYS A 622 -21.52 -7.59 -24.17
C LYS A 622 -22.23 -7.24 -25.48
N ALA A 623 -23.45 -6.72 -25.41
CA ALA A 623 -24.20 -6.26 -26.57
C ALA A 623 -23.43 -5.18 -27.33
N ALA A 624 -22.90 -4.18 -26.61
CA ALA A 624 -22.05 -3.14 -27.22
C ALA A 624 -20.79 -3.72 -27.86
N ALA A 625 -20.09 -4.63 -27.19
CA ALA A 625 -18.88 -5.27 -27.72
C ALA A 625 -19.16 -6.08 -28.99
N LEU A 626 -20.24 -6.85 -29.01
CA LEU A 626 -20.69 -7.63 -30.17
C LEU A 626 -21.05 -6.74 -31.35
N PHE A 627 -21.71 -5.61 -31.09
CA PHE A 627 -22.04 -4.65 -32.14
C PHE A 627 -20.78 -4.09 -32.82
N HIS A 628 -19.77 -3.67 -32.04
CA HIS A 628 -18.51 -3.16 -32.58
C HIS A 628 -17.70 -4.22 -33.33
N LEU A 629 -17.91 -5.51 -33.05
CA LEU A 629 -17.37 -6.62 -33.83
C LEU A 629 -18.19 -6.98 -35.07
N GLY A 630 -19.28 -6.25 -35.35
CA GLY A 630 -20.18 -6.50 -36.48
C GLY A 630 -21.17 -7.65 -36.28
N ARG A 631 -21.23 -8.26 -35.09
CA ARG A 631 -22.09 -9.41 -34.74
C ARG A 631 -23.49 -8.93 -34.30
N LYS A 632 -24.19 -8.24 -35.21
CA LYS A 632 -25.42 -7.47 -34.91
C LYS A 632 -26.56 -8.32 -34.34
N ASP A 633 -26.79 -9.53 -34.85
CA ASP A 633 -27.89 -10.37 -34.37
C ASP A 633 -27.65 -10.90 -32.95
N GLU A 634 -26.39 -11.25 -32.65
CA GLU A 634 -25.99 -11.63 -31.29
C GLU A 634 -26.03 -10.43 -30.34
N ALA A 635 -25.64 -9.24 -30.81
CA ALA A 635 -25.75 -8.00 -30.04
C ALA A 635 -27.21 -7.72 -29.64
N ARG A 636 -28.17 -7.86 -30.55
CA ARG A 636 -29.60 -7.71 -30.27
C ARG A 636 -30.11 -8.72 -29.23
N LEU A 637 -29.66 -9.97 -29.34
CA LEU A 637 -30.04 -11.02 -28.38
C LEU A 637 -29.53 -10.69 -26.98
N GLU A 638 -28.26 -10.28 -26.86
CA GLU A 638 -27.69 -9.87 -25.57
C GLU A 638 -28.33 -8.58 -25.03
N ALA A 639 -28.71 -7.63 -25.90
CA ALA A 639 -29.45 -6.44 -25.51
C ALA A 639 -30.84 -6.77 -24.92
N SER A 640 -31.55 -7.76 -25.48
CA SER A 640 -32.82 -8.22 -24.88
C SER A 640 -32.59 -8.78 -23.47
N LYS A 641 -31.57 -9.65 -23.28
CA LYS A 641 -31.23 -10.19 -21.95
C LYS A 641 -30.87 -9.09 -20.96
N PHE A 642 -30.16 -8.07 -21.42
CA PHE A 642 -29.81 -6.89 -20.63
C PHE A 642 -31.06 -6.13 -20.14
N LEU A 643 -31.98 -5.79 -21.06
CA LEU A 643 -33.20 -5.06 -20.74
C LEU A 643 -34.10 -5.87 -19.81
N ASP A 644 -34.37 -7.13 -20.14
CA ASP A 644 -35.22 -8.02 -19.33
C ASP A 644 -34.62 -8.24 -17.93
N GLY A 645 -33.30 -8.44 -17.87
CA GLY A 645 -32.57 -8.63 -16.64
C GLY A 645 -32.62 -7.42 -15.70
N LEU A 646 -32.56 -6.19 -16.23
CA LEU A 646 -32.66 -4.98 -15.43
C LEU A 646 -34.11 -4.63 -15.05
N ARG A 647 -35.10 -4.83 -15.95
CA ARG A 647 -36.52 -4.64 -15.60
C ARG A 647 -36.92 -5.48 -14.40
N ALA A 648 -36.42 -6.71 -14.31
CA ALA A 648 -36.72 -7.64 -13.22
C ALA A 648 -36.25 -7.20 -11.83
N ILE A 649 -35.23 -6.34 -11.76
CA ILE A 649 -34.66 -5.84 -10.49
C ILE A 649 -34.74 -4.32 -10.36
N TRP A 650 -35.56 -3.67 -11.20
CA TRP A 650 -35.62 -2.22 -11.26
C TRP A 650 -36.22 -1.64 -9.98
N PHE A 651 -35.60 -0.57 -9.51
CA PHE A 651 -36.01 0.15 -8.32
C PHE A 651 -36.97 1.29 -8.68
N GLY A 652 -38.22 1.17 -8.26
CA GLY A 652 -39.26 2.18 -8.48
C GLY A 652 -40.35 1.67 -9.42
N LYS A 653 -40.86 2.57 -10.27
CA LYS A 653 -41.85 2.20 -11.29
C LYS A 653 -41.17 1.41 -12.41
N GLU A 654 -41.93 0.53 -13.06
CA GLU A 654 -41.45 -0.24 -14.21
C GLU A 654 -40.86 0.71 -15.28
N PRO A 655 -39.61 0.48 -15.72
CA PRO A 655 -38.92 1.41 -16.61
C PRO A 655 -39.23 1.14 -18.07
N THR A 656 -39.11 2.20 -18.86
CA THR A 656 -38.94 2.10 -20.31
C THR A 656 -37.50 1.68 -20.66
N ASP A 657 -37.31 1.12 -21.85
CA ASP A 657 -35.98 0.72 -22.34
C ASP A 657 -35.00 1.90 -22.40
N ARG A 658 -35.53 3.09 -22.67
CA ARG A 658 -34.76 4.35 -22.68
C ARG A 658 -34.30 4.73 -21.27
N GLU A 659 -35.13 4.56 -20.25
CA GLU A 659 -34.73 4.82 -18.86
C GLU A 659 -33.65 3.84 -18.38
N ILE A 660 -33.74 2.57 -18.80
CA ILE A 660 -32.67 1.58 -18.56
C ILE A 660 -31.37 2.02 -19.23
N ALA A 661 -31.44 2.43 -20.51
CA ALA A 661 -30.28 2.90 -21.26
C ALA A 661 -29.64 4.13 -20.61
N LEU A 662 -30.45 5.12 -20.22
CA LEU A 662 -30.01 6.32 -19.52
C LEU A 662 -29.30 5.96 -18.21
N TRP A 663 -29.92 5.11 -17.38
CA TRP A 663 -29.29 4.68 -16.12
C TRP A 663 -27.97 3.96 -16.37
N PHE A 664 -27.92 3.00 -17.30
CA PHE A 664 -26.74 2.19 -17.57
C PHE A 664 -25.56 3.04 -18.07
N LEU A 665 -25.82 4.00 -18.96
CA LEU A 665 -24.80 4.91 -19.47
C LEU A 665 -24.25 5.88 -18.41
N HIS A 666 -24.97 6.10 -17.32
CA HIS A 666 -24.55 6.99 -16.23
C HIS A 666 -24.26 6.28 -14.90
N ALA A 667 -24.37 4.95 -14.88
CA ALA A 667 -24.09 4.10 -13.72
C ALA A 667 -22.60 4.09 -13.35
N HIS A 668 -21.70 4.38 -14.28
CA HIS A 668 -20.27 4.48 -14.00
C HIS A 668 -19.72 5.87 -14.34
N PRO A 669 -18.68 6.35 -13.64
CA PRO A 669 -18.12 7.68 -13.84
C PRO A 669 -17.15 7.71 -15.04
N ILE A 670 -17.61 7.37 -16.25
CA ILE A 670 -16.78 7.37 -17.46
C ILE A 670 -16.32 8.82 -17.75
N ALA A 671 -15.01 9.07 -17.70
CA ALA A 671 -14.41 10.40 -17.87
C ALA A 671 -14.36 10.87 -19.33
N ARG A 672 -13.97 9.97 -20.23
CA ARG A 672 -13.78 10.28 -21.65
C ARG A 672 -15.11 10.18 -22.40
N SER A 673 -15.53 11.28 -23.03
CA SER A 673 -16.76 11.32 -23.83
C SER A 673 -16.73 10.30 -24.97
N GLU A 674 -15.59 10.09 -25.61
CA GLU A 674 -15.41 9.11 -26.69
C GLU A 674 -15.74 7.67 -26.26
N ASP A 675 -15.36 7.28 -25.04
CA ASP A 675 -15.60 5.93 -24.53
C ASP A 675 -17.05 5.78 -24.07
N TRP A 676 -17.63 6.84 -23.53
CA TRP A 676 -19.07 6.91 -23.24
C TRP A 676 -19.90 6.81 -24.53
N GLU A 677 -19.53 7.55 -25.58
CA GLU A 677 -20.18 7.51 -26.90
C GLU A 677 -20.05 6.14 -27.53
N ARG A 678 -18.86 5.50 -27.44
CA ARG A 678 -18.66 4.13 -27.92
C ARG A 678 -19.58 3.14 -27.22
N LEU A 679 -19.81 3.29 -25.92
CA LEU A 679 -20.78 2.46 -25.19
C LEU A 679 -22.21 2.73 -25.66
N ARG A 680 -22.60 4.01 -25.75
CA ARG A 680 -23.92 4.46 -26.24
C ARG A 680 -24.21 3.92 -27.63
N ASP A 681 -23.30 4.12 -28.56
CA ASP A 681 -23.44 3.72 -29.97
C ASP A 681 -23.45 2.18 -30.08
N GLY A 682 -22.71 1.49 -29.22
CA GLY A 682 -22.70 0.03 -29.14
C GLY A 682 -24.06 -0.56 -28.75
N ILE A 683 -24.65 -0.08 -27.66
CA ILE A 683 -25.99 -0.54 -27.24
C ILE A 683 -27.10 -0.01 -28.18
N GLY A 684 -26.94 1.20 -28.71
CA GLY A 684 -27.82 1.79 -29.72
C GLY A 684 -27.88 0.95 -30.99
N GLY A 685 -26.71 0.56 -31.50
CA GLY A 685 -26.57 -0.35 -32.62
C GLY A 685 -27.10 -1.75 -32.37
N ALA A 686 -27.18 -2.17 -31.10
CA ALA A 686 -27.82 -3.41 -30.66
C ALA A 686 -29.35 -3.28 -30.49
N GLY A 687 -29.95 -2.11 -30.75
CA GLY A 687 -31.39 -1.87 -30.74
C GLY A 687 -31.95 -1.26 -29.45
N VAL A 688 -31.08 -0.81 -28.53
CA VAL A 688 -31.50 -0.07 -27.32
C VAL A 688 -31.71 1.41 -27.66
N PRO A 689 -32.80 2.08 -27.24
CA PRO A 689 -33.05 3.48 -27.59
C PRO A 689 -32.10 4.45 -26.87
N VAL A 690 -31.31 5.23 -27.64
CA VAL A 690 -30.26 6.13 -27.10
C VAL A 690 -30.15 7.52 -27.77
N ASP A 691 -30.98 7.82 -28.75
CA ASP A 691 -30.77 8.93 -29.72
C ASP A 691 -30.61 10.34 -29.11
N ASP A 692 -31.16 10.57 -27.93
CA ASP A 692 -31.15 11.86 -27.24
C ASP A 692 -30.30 11.87 -25.95
N LEU A 693 -29.65 10.75 -25.63
CA LEU A 693 -28.83 10.61 -24.43
C LEU A 693 -27.48 11.31 -24.63
N ARG A 694 -27.06 12.08 -23.62
CA ARG A 694 -25.82 12.86 -23.65
C ARG A 694 -24.94 12.56 -22.44
N HIS A 695 -23.64 12.57 -22.66
CA HIS A 695 -22.66 12.43 -21.60
C HIS A 695 -22.89 13.49 -20.52
N HIS A 696 -22.87 13.05 -19.26
CA HIS A 696 -23.19 13.84 -18.07
C HIS A 696 -24.59 14.49 -17.95
N ALA A 697 -25.60 14.03 -18.69
CA ALA A 697 -26.98 14.51 -18.55
C ALA A 697 -27.91 13.38 -18.09
N TRP A 698 -28.04 13.20 -16.76
CA TRP A 698 -28.85 12.13 -16.15
C TRP A 698 -29.86 12.62 -15.13
#